data_AF-A0AAI8KW52-F1
#
_entry.id   AF-A0AAI8KW52-F1
#
_cell.length_a   1.000
_cell.length_b   1.000
_cell.length_c   1.000
_cell.angle_alpha   90.00
_cell.angle_beta   90.00
_cell.angle_gamma   90.00
#
_symmetry.space_group_name_H-M   'P 1'
#
loop_
_entity.id
_entity.type
_entity.pdbx_description
1 polymer ?
#
loop_
_entity_poly.entity_id
_entity_poly.type
_entity_poly.pdbx_seq_one_letter_code
_entity_poly.pdbx_strand_id
1 'polypeptide(L)'
;MTSTDVHKDVEDSGPSGYAAARLRLLQEGARSGPPRRSALSELTDDWLAGLFSAGSEQPRGVSLIAVGGYGRGELSPRSDLDLVLLHDGSDPTAVAALADRIWYPVWDLGLALDHSVRTPGEARKTAGEDLKVQLGLLDARHLAGDLGLTAGLRTAVLADWRNQAPKRLPELQELCAERAERQGELQYLLEPDLKEARGGLRDATALRAVAASWLADAPREGLDDARRRLLDVRDALHLTTGRATDRLALQEQDQVAAELGLLDADTLLRQVYEAARVISYASDVTWREVGRVLRSRSVRPRLRAMLGGGKPVPERSPLAEGVVEQDGEVVLARAARPDRDPVLPLRAAAAAAQAGLPLSLHAVRRMAAHARPLPTPWPAEAREQLVTLLGSGPSTVDVWEALEAEGLITQLLPDWERVRCRPQRNAVHIWTVDRHLIETAVRASEFTRRVHRPDLLLVAALLHDIGKGWPGDHSVAGEIIARDVAGRIGFDRDDVAVLAALVRHHLLLVDTATRRDLDDPATVRAVAEAVGSQGTLELLHALTEADALATGPAAWSSWRGSLVADLVKRVAAVLAGDAPEEPEAAAPTAEQERLAIEAVATGGPVLSLRAQTEPPVTAEDQPAGDPEPLGVELVIAVPDQPGVLPAVAGVLAVHRLTVRTAELRALDLPDGVEGSVLLLNWRVAAQYGSLPQAARLRADLVRALDGSLDIAGRLAERDAAYPRRRGVVAPPARVAVASAASRHATVIEVRAQDAPGLLFRIGQALEDAGVRMRSAHVSTLGANAVDAFYVTDAKGAPLASAEAASVARKLEETLRG
;
A
#
# COMPACT_ATOMS: atom_id res chain seq x y z
N MET A 1 54.82 1.84 23.35
CA MET A 1 55.58 3.10 23.41
C MET A 1 54.57 4.23 23.42
N THR A 2 54.70 5.05 24.44
CA THR A 2 53.91 6.21 24.82
C THR A 2 53.93 7.30 23.74
N SER A 3 52.75 7.83 23.40
CA SER A 3 52.58 9.24 23.02
C SER A 3 51.16 9.67 23.38
N THR A 4 50.96 9.86 24.68
CA THR A 4 50.06 10.87 25.24
C THR A 4 50.41 12.23 24.62
N ASP A 5 49.48 12.82 23.86
CA ASP A 5 49.31 14.27 23.76
C ASP A 5 48.04 14.58 22.95
N VAL A 6 46.90 14.56 23.64
CA VAL A 6 45.75 15.43 23.33
C VAL A 6 45.14 15.81 24.67
N HIS A 7 45.69 16.83 25.31
CA HIS A 7 45.06 17.47 26.45
C HIS A 7 44.55 18.86 26.05
N LYS A 8 43.25 19.06 26.30
CA LYS A 8 42.55 20.31 26.58
C LYS A 8 42.47 21.36 25.47
N ASP A 9 41.39 21.26 24.70
CA ASP A 9 40.57 22.43 24.32
C ASP A 9 39.14 22.18 24.83
N VAL A 10 38.96 22.31 26.14
CA VAL A 10 37.64 22.49 26.78
C VAL A 10 37.73 23.85 27.46
N GLU A 11 37.64 24.92 26.68
CA GLU A 11 37.66 26.30 27.21
C GLU A 11 36.43 27.12 26.85
N ASP A 12 35.38 26.51 26.30
CA ASP A 12 34.08 27.18 26.24
C ASP A 12 32.93 26.19 26.49
N SER A 13 32.60 25.97 27.77
CA SER A 13 31.37 25.27 28.17
C SER A 13 30.12 26.16 28.04
N GLY A 14 30.25 27.34 27.43
CA GLY A 14 29.15 28.22 27.10
C GLY A 14 28.26 27.69 25.97
N PRO A 15 27.09 28.31 25.74
CA PRO A 15 26.16 27.91 24.68
C PRO A 15 26.80 27.84 23.28
N SER A 16 27.76 28.73 23.01
CA SER A 16 28.56 28.78 21.77
C SER A 16 29.39 27.51 21.53
N GLY A 17 30.08 27.01 22.55
CA GLY A 17 30.93 25.84 22.43
C GLY A 17 30.15 24.54 22.21
N TYR A 18 29.04 24.37 22.93
CA TYR A 18 28.14 23.22 22.75
C TYR A 18 27.50 23.22 21.35
N ALA A 19 26.99 24.34 20.86
CA ALA A 19 26.39 24.42 19.53
C ALA A 19 27.39 24.03 18.42
N ALA A 20 28.62 24.51 18.52
CA ALA A 20 29.69 24.17 17.58
C ALA A 20 30.08 22.68 17.66
N ALA A 21 30.23 22.12 18.87
CA ALA A 21 30.53 20.71 19.06
C ALA A 21 29.42 19.80 18.53
N ARG A 22 28.16 20.19 18.77
CA ARG A 22 26.98 19.47 18.27
C ARG A 22 26.92 19.50 16.75
N LEU A 23 27.18 20.66 16.13
CA LEU A 23 27.19 20.78 14.67
C LEU A 23 28.28 19.90 14.04
N ARG A 24 29.47 19.83 14.64
CA ARG A 24 30.55 18.92 14.20
C ARG A 24 30.09 17.46 14.21
N LEU A 25 29.48 16.99 15.31
CA LEU A 25 28.96 15.62 15.40
C LEU A 25 27.89 15.31 14.33
N LEU A 26 27.10 16.31 13.92
CA LEU A 26 26.10 16.12 12.87
C LEU A 26 26.70 16.09 11.46
N GLN A 27 27.85 16.75 11.25
CA GLN A 27 28.55 16.80 9.96
C GLN A 27 29.58 15.68 9.79
N GLU A 28 30.02 15.07 10.89
CA GLU A 28 30.97 13.95 10.88
C GLU A 28 30.31 12.66 10.36
N GLY A 29 30.59 12.31 9.10
CA GLY A 29 30.17 11.04 8.50
C GLY A 29 30.79 9.80 9.14
N ALA A 30 31.94 9.94 9.81
CA ALA A 30 32.65 8.82 10.46
C ALA A 30 31.91 8.22 11.68
N ARG A 31 30.91 8.94 12.23
CA ARG A 31 30.03 8.47 13.30
C ARG A 31 28.60 8.56 12.80
N SER A 32 28.05 7.47 12.25
CA SER A 32 26.64 7.35 11.86
C SER A 32 25.90 6.36 12.77
N GLY A 33 24.57 6.42 12.80
CA GLY A 33 23.73 5.48 13.57
C GLY A 33 23.98 5.52 15.10
N PRO A 34 24.08 4.37 15.79
CA PRO A 34 24.19 4.33 17.26
C PRO A 34 25.36 5.14 17.83
N PRO A 35 26.61 5.07 17.32
CA PRO A 35 27.71 5.91 17.78
C PRO A 35 27.40 7.42 17.78
N ARG A 36 26.69 7.92 16.77
CA ARG A 36 26.29 9.34 16.71
C ARG A 36 25.31 9.68 17.82
N ARG A 37 24.26 8.87 18.00
CA ARG A 37 23.24 9.09 19.03
C ARG A 37 23.85 9.05 20.44
N SER A 38 24.77 8.13 20.70
CA SER A 38 25.48 8.07 21.97
C SER A 38 26.36 9.31 22.18
N ALA A 39 27.16 9.71 21.18
CA ALA A 39 28.00 10.91 21.28
C ALA A 39 27.19 12.20 21.44
N LEU A 40 26.05 12.32 20.76
CA LEU A 40 25.12 13.45 20.94
C LEU A 40 24.54 13.46 22.35
N SER A 41 24.17 12.29 22.88
CA SER A 41 23.65 12.17 24.24
C SER A 41 24.71 12.58 25.26
N GLU A 42 25.93 12.04 25.17
CA GLU A 42 27.06 12.36 26.05
C GLU A 42 27.41 13.86 26.00
N LEU A 43 27.54 14.44 24.81
CA LEU A 43 27.80 15.88 24.65
C LEU A 43 26.72 16.74 25.32
N THR A 44 25.45 16.32 25.19
CA THR A 44 24.32 17.05 25.78
C THR A 44 24.28 16.86 27.30
N ASP A 45 24.61 15.67 27.80
CA ASP A 45 24.70 15.36 29.22
C ASP A 45 25.75 16.25 29.89
N ASP A 46 26.97 16.32 29.33
CA ASP A 46 28.07 17.12 29.85
C ASP A 46 27.72 18.62 29.89
N TRP A 47 27.07 19.12 28.84
CA TRP A 47 26.63 20.51 28.76
C TRP A 47 25.55 20.82 29.80
N LEU A 48 24.51 19.98 29.91
CA LEU A 48 23.44 20.16 30.90
C LEU A 48 23.95 20.03 32.35
N ALA A 49 24.87 19.10 32.61
CA ALA A 49 25.53 18.96 33.91
C ALA A 49 26.39 20.19 34.26
N GLY A 50 27.05 20.78 33.25
CA GLY A 50 27.75 22.05 33.37
C GLY A 50 26.81 23.20 33.75
N LEU A 51 25.69 23.36 33.06
CA LEU A 51 24.67 24.38 33.37
C LEU A 51 24.08 24.18 34.77
N PHE A 52 23.84 22.93 35.16
CA PHE A 52 23.35 22.58 36.50
C PHE A 52 24.35 23.04 37.59
N SER A 53 25.65 22.92 37.33
CA SER A 53 26.72 23.17 38.29
C SER A 53 27.28 24.60 38.27
N ALA A 54 26.89 25.45 37.31
CA ALA A 54 27.47 26.78 37.08
C ALA A 54 27.14 27.84 38.17
N GLY A 55 26.35 27.50 39.19
CA GLY A 55 26.05 28.37 40.33
C GLY A 55 27.02 28.19 41.51
N SER A 56 27.21 29.24 42.31
CA SER A 56 28.11 29.23 43.49
C SER A 56 27.59 28.38 44.66
N GLU A 57 26.30 28.06 44.71
CA GLU A 57 25.71 27.08 45.62
C GLU A 57 24.93 26.03 44.83
N GLN A 58 25.30 24.75 44.99
CA GLN A 58 24.54 23.64 44.43
C GLN A 58 23.31 23.40 45.29
N PRO A 59 22.09 23.54 44.76
CA PRO A 59 20.88 23.29 45.54
C PRO A 59 20.83 21.81 45.94
N ARG A 60 20.77 21.57 47.26
CA ARG A 60 20.59 20.23 47.82
C ARG A 60 19.17 19.75 47.56
N GLY A 61 19.00 18.43 47.41
CA GLY A 61 17.67 17.85 47.18
C GLY A 61 17.09 18.22 45.82
N VAL A 62 17.93 18.42 44.79
CA VAL A 62 17.51 18.64 43.40
C VAL A 62 18.27 17.70 42.46
N SER A 63 17.61 17.18 41.43
CA SER A 63 18.22 16.31 40.43
C SER A 63 17.66 16.56 39.03
N LEU A 64 18.54 16.63 38.03
CA LEU A 64 18.17 16.70 36.62
C LEU A 64 18.17 15.31 35.99
N ILE A 65 17.12 14.99 35.25
CA ILE A 65 16.86 13.66 34.70
C ILE A 65 16.42 13.79 33.24
N ALA A 66 16.92 12.92 32.36
CA ALA A 66 16.40 12.72 31.02
C ALA A 66 15.37 11.59 30.98
N VAL A 67 14.33 11.72 30.18
CA VAL A 67 13.29 10.70 29.99
C VAL A 67 13.13 10.33 28.51
N GLY A 68 12.32 9.31 28.20
CA GLY A 68 12.03 8.95 26.82
C GLY A 68 13.27 8.54 26.00
N GLY A 69 13.34 9.01 24.74
CA GLY A 69 14.46 8.67 23.83
C GLY A 69 15.81 9.19 24.33
N TYR A 70 15.84 10.38 24.92
CA TYR A 70 17.05 10.94 25.50
C TYR A 70 17.46 10.22 26.79
N GLY A 71 16.47 9.82 27.61
CA GLY A 71 16.67 8.95 28.78
C GLY A 71 17.34 7.62 28.42
N ARG A 72 17.06 7.06 27.24
CA ARG A 72 17.73 5.85 26.73
C ARG A 72 19.11 6.08 26.12
N GLY A 73 19.58 7.32 25.99
CA GLY A 73 20.84 7.64 25.31
C GLY A 73 20.75 7.52 23.78
N GLU A 74 19.55 7.72 23.22
CA GLU A 74 19.24 7.51 21.79
C GLU A 74 18.86 8.83 21.10
N LEU A 75 19.53 9.92 21.45
CA LEU A 75 19.20 11.25 20.95
C LEU A 75 19.44 11.37 19.43
N SER A 76 18.35 11.36 18.64
CA SER A 76 18.41 11.63 17.19
C SER A 76 18.79 13.10 16.88
N PRO A 77 19.34 13.41 15.70
CA PRO A 77 19.89 14.73 15.32
C PRO A 77 19.00 15.95 15.55
N ARG A 78 17.68 15.79 15.48
CA ARG A 78 16.68 16.86 15.62
C ARG A 78 15.58 16.53 16.62
N SER A 79 15.78 15.52 17.49
CA SER A 79 14.80 15.23 18.54
C SER A 79 14.82 16.29 19.64
N ASP A 80 13.66 16.42 20.29
CA ASP A 80 13.48 17.21 21.49
C ASP A 80 14.31 16.67 22.67
N LEU A 81 14.66 17.54 23.60
CA LEU A 81 15.21 17.17 24.90
C LEU A 81 14.07 16.98 25.89
N ASP A 82 13.83 15.75 26.33
CA ASP A 82 12.82 15.45 27.34
C ASP A 82 13.45 15.44 28.75
N LEU A 83 13.21 16.48 29.55
CA LEU A 83 13.90 16.73 30.82
C LEU A 83 12.94 16.85 32.02
N VAL A 84 13.37 16.33 33.17
CA VAL A 84 12.66 16.47 34.44
C VAL A 84 13.63 16.99 35.49
N LEU A 85 13.31 18.15 36.08
CA LEU A 85 13.99 18.68 37.25
C LEU A 85 13.23 18.23 38.51
N LEU A 86 13.77 17.22 39.19
CA LEU A 86 13.24 16.76 40.46
C LEU A 86 13.73 17.60 41.63
N HIS A 87 12.86 17.85 42.60
CA HIS A 87 13.24 18.45 43.88
C HIS A 87 12.52 17.83 45.07
N ASP A 88 13.08 17.96 46.27
CA ASP A 88 12.47 17.47 47.53
C ASP A 88 11.45 18.44 48.14
N GLY A 89 11.40 19.68 47.65
CA GLY A 89 10.48 20.73 48.11
C GLY A 89 11.09 21.68 49.15
N SER A 90 12.38 21.53 49.47
CA SER A 90 13.04 22.28 50.54
C SER A 90 13.25 23.77 50.21
N ASP A 91 13.54 24.11 48.95
CA ASP A 91 13.80 25.51 48.52
C ASP A 91 13.24 25.81 47.11
N PRO A 92 11.97 26.24 47.01
CA PRO A 92 11.33 26.54 45.72
C PRO A 92 12.00 27.67 44.94
N THR A 93 12.58 28.66 45.62
CA THR A 93 13.21 29.82 44.96
C THR A 93 14.52 29.40 44.31
N ALA A 94 15.33 28.60 45.01
CA ALA A 94 16.55 28.04 44.43
C ALA A 94 16.26 27.07 43.27
N VAL A 95 15.18 26.28 43.36
CA VAL A 95 14.73 25.40 42.27
C VAL A 95 14.31 26.22 41.04
N ALA A 96 13.54 27.30 41.21
CA ALA A 96 13.14 28.17 40.11
C ALA A 96 14.34 28.85 39.45
N ALA A 97 15.28 29.36 40.24
CA ALA A 97 16.50 29.96 39.73
C ALA A 97 17.39 28.94 38.98
N LEU A 98 17.45 27.69 39.44
CA LEU A 98 18.17 26.61 38.75
C LEU A 98 17.46 26.20 37.46
N ALA A 99 16.13 26.10 37.47
CA ALA A 99 15.30 25.83 36.30
C ALA A 99 15.60 26.85 35.20
N ASP A 100 15.51 28.14 35.50
CA ASP A 100 15.81 29.22 34.55
C ASP A 100 17.23 29.11 33.97
N ARG A 101 18.23 28.80 34.82
CA ARG A 101 19.62 28.61 34.36
C ARG A 101 19.80 27.45 33.39
N ILE A 102 18.95 26.43 33.44
CA ILE A 102 19.03 25.28 32.53
C ILE A 102 18.19 25.53 31.28
N TRP A 103 16.95 26.03 31.43
CA TRP A 103 15.99 26.12 30.33
C TRP A 103 16.31 27.26 29.35
N TYR A 104 16.69 28.45 29.83
CA TYR A 104 16.97 29.59 28.95
C TYR A 104 18.10 29.29 27.95
N PRO A 105 19.26 28.72 28.36
CA PRO A 105 20.29 28.34 27.40
C PRO A 105 19.84 27.32 26.34
N VAL A 106 18.91 26.41 26.68
CA VAL A 106 18.36 25.44 25.71
C VAL A 106 17.47 26.15 24.69
N TRP A 107 16.62 27.07 25.14
CA TRP A 107 15.76 27.86 24.25
C TRP A 107 16.54 28.87 23.40
N ASP A 108 17.55 29.53 23.97
CA ASP A 108 18.40 30.50 23.26
C ASP A 108 19.16 29.84 22.10
N LEU A 109 19.48 28.55 22.22
CA LEU A 109 20.07 27.74 21.16
C LEU A 109 19.06 27.23 20.12
N GLY A 110 17.76 27.48 20.31
CA GLY A 110 16.69 27.01 19.45
C GLY A 110 16.49 25.49 19.48
N LEU A 111 16.92 24.83 20.56
CA LEU A 111 16.64 23.41 20.76
C LEU A 111 15.22 23.21 21.28
N ALA A 112 14.52 22.23 20.73
CA ALA A 112 13.22 21.82 21.24
C ALA A 112 13.38 21.15 22.62
N LEU A 113 12.54 21.56 23.57
CA LEU A 113 12.61 21.18 24.98
C LEU A 113 11.21 20.84 25.48
N ASP A 114 11.00 19.59 25.89
CA ASP A 114 9.88 19.19 26.75
C ASP A 114 10.42 19.06 28.17
N HIS A 115 9.87 19.81 29.11
CA HIS A 115 10.41 19.86 30.47
C HIS A 115 9.33 19.91 31.55
N SER A 116 9.68 19.41 32.74
CA SER A 116 8.86 19.58 33.93
C SER A 116 9.70 19.75 35.20
N VAL A 117 9.19 20.52 36.15
CA VAL A 117 9.78 20.70 37.48
C VAL A 117 8.81 20.11 38.50
N ARG A 118 9.23 19.07 39.23
CA ARG A 118 8.32 18.27 40.07
C ARG A 118 9.00 17.68 41.30
N THR A 119 8.24 17.50 42.35
CA THR A 119 8.61 16.55 43.42
C THR A 119 8.45 15.10 42.95
N PRO A 120 9.13 14.11 43.56
CA PRO A 120 8.87 12.69 43.29
C PRO A 120 7.40 12.30 43.48
N GLY A 121 6.70 12.93 44.44
CA GLY A 121 5.27 12.71 44.66
C GLY A 121 4.41 13.19 43.50
N GLU A 122 4.67 14.40 42.98
CA GLU A 122 3.95 14.96 41.82
C GLU A 122 4.26 14.19 40.55
N ALA A 123 5.53 13.81 40.32
CA ALA A 123 5.92 12.99 39.17
C ALA A 123 5.15 11.65 39.15
N ARG A 124 5.05 10.97 40.30
CA ARG A 124 4.27 9.74 40.44
C ARG A 124 2.77 9.97 40.28
N LYS A 125 2.23 11.07 40.83
CA LYS A 125 0.81 11.40 40.68
C LYS A 125 0.44 11.56 39.21
N THR A 126 1.20 12.36 38.46
CA THR A 126 0.93 12.54 37.03
C THR A 126 1.14 11.26 36.22
N ALA A 127 2.13 10.43 36.56
CA ALA A 127 2.25 9.10 35.95
C ALA A 127 1.05 8.18 36.25
N GLY A 128 0.39 8.39 37.39
CA GLY A 128 -0.88 7.75 37.74
C GLY A 128 -2.08 8.27 36.95
N GLU A 129 -2.00 9.45 36.35
CA GLU A 129 -3.09 10.10 35.60
C GLU A 129 -2.89 9.98 34.08
N ASP A 130 -1.64 10.00 33.60
CA ASP A 130 -1.26 9.96 32.19
C ASP A 130 -0.28 8.81 31.89
N LEU A 131 -0.74 7.88 31.06
CA LEU A 131 0.04 6.73 30.62
C LEU A 131 1.30 7.14 29.84
N LYS A 132 1.27 8.21 29.04
CA LYS A 132 2.45 8.67 28.27
C LYS A 132 3.56 9.15 29.19
N VAL A 133 3.21 9.89 30.24
CA VAL A 133 4.15 10.33 31.27
C VAL A 133 4.73 9.11 32.00
N GLN A 134 3.89 8.14 32.35
CA GLN A 134 4.36 6.90 32.99
C GLN A 134 5.38 6.15 32.13
N LEU A 135 5.11 5.99 30.82
CA LEU A 135 6.03 5.36 29.88
C LEU A 135 7.35 6.12 29.77
N GLY A 136 7.31 7.47 29.71
CA GLY A 136 8.51 8.29 29.70
C GLY A 136 9.38 8.10 30.95
N LEU A 137 8.76 8.05 32.14
CA LEU A 137 9.46 7.88 33.41
C LEU A 137 10.07 6.47 33.60
N LEU A 138 9.60 5.44 32.89
CA LEU A 138 10.28 4.14 32.86
C LEU A 138 11.71 4.25 32.29
N ASP A 139 11.95 5.28 31.46
CA ASP A 139 13.24 5.58 30.82
C ASP A 139 14.06 6.64 31.56
N ALA A 140 13.65 7.01 32.78
CA ALA A 140 14.33 8.05 33.57
C ALA A 140 15.82 7.74 33.79
N ARG A 141 16.70 8.62 33.33
CA ARG A 141 18.16 8.53 33.46
C ARG A 141 18.72 9.78 34.15
N HIS A 142 19.51 9.56 35.19
CA HIS A 142 20.15 10.64 35.93
C HIS A 142 21.15 11.38 35.04
N LEU A 143 21.10 12.72 35.07
CA LEU A 143 22.08 13.59 34.41
C LEU A 143 22.97 14.31 35.44
N ALA A 144 22.36 14.95 36.44
CA ALA A 144 23.08 15.73 37.45
C ALA A 144 22.30 15.86 38.78
N GLY A 145 23.01 16.27 39.84
CA GLY A 145 22.45 16.55 41.16
C GLY A 145 22.34 15.32 42.07
N ASP A 146 21.27 15.23 42.85
CA ASP A 146 21.06 14.17 43.83
C ASP A 146 20.63 12.85 43.18
N LEU A 147 21.57 11.90 43.10
CA LEU A 147 21.32 10.56 42.58
C LEU A 147 20.25 9.79 43.39
N GLY A 148 20.13 10.05 44.69
CA GLY A 148 19.15 9.42 45.57
C GLY A 148 17.71 9.74 45.18
N LEU A 149 17.43 10.99 44.77
CA LEU A 149 16.11 11.38 44.26
C LEU A 149 15.76 10.65 42.96
N THR A 150 16.71 10.56 42.03
CA THR A 150 16.50 9.85 40.77
C THR A 150 16.28 8.35 41.00
N ALA A 151 17.13 7.72 41.81
CA ALA A 151 17.02 6.30 42.12
C ALA A 151 15.69 5.98 42.82
N GLY A 152 15.30 6.82 43.79
CA GLY A 152 14.03 6.70 44.50
C GLY A 152 12.81 6.80 43.56
N LEU A 153 12.80 7.79 42.65
CA LEU A 153 11.73 7.92 41.66
C LEU A 153 11.65 6.69 40.76
N ARG A 154 12.79 6.24 40.19
CA ARG A 154 12.83 5.08 39.27
C ARG A 154 12.28 3.82 39.93
N THR A 155 12.70 3.54 41.16
CA THR A 155 12.21 2.39 41.92
C THR A 155 10.71 2.48 42.16
N ALA A 156 10.21 3.65 42.55
CA ALA A 156 8.79 3.85 42.82
C ALA A 156 7.92 3.74 41.55
N VAL A 157 8.32 4.39 40.44
CA VAL A 157 7.60 4.33 39.16
C VAL A 157 7.55 2.91 38.60
N LEU A 158 8.66 2.17 38.67
CA LEU A 158 8.69 0.78 38.20
C LEU A 158 7.82 -0.14 39.07
N ALA A 159 7.80 0.08 40.38
CA ALA A 159 6.90 -0.64 41.28
C ALA A 159 5.42 -0.31 40.98
N ASP A 160 5.09 0.96 40.77
CA ASP A 160 3.75 1.41 40.41
C ASP A 160 3.31 0.79 39.07
N TRP A 161 4.18 0.78 38.05
CA TRP A 161 3.92 0.16 36.75
C TRP A 161 3.61 -1.34 36.88
N ARG A 162 4.44 -2.09 37.61
CA ARG A 162 4.24 -3.54 37.82
C ARG A 162 2.97 -3.84 38.60
N ASN A 163 2.67 -3.06 39.63
CA ASN A 163 1.47 -3.23 40.45
C ASN A 163 0.19 -2.92 39.66
N GLN A 164 0.25 -1.93 38.77
CA GLN A 164 -0.89 -1.49 37.96
C GLN A 164 -0.98 -2.17 36.59
N ALA A 165 -0.01 -3.01 36.22
CA ALA A 165 0.09 -3.63 34.90
C ALA A 165 -1.20 -4.32 34.41
N PRO A 166 -1.97 -5.06 35.25
CA PRO A 166 -3.25 -5.64 34.81
C PRO A 166 -4.28 -4.63 34.33
N LYS A 167 -4.21 -3.38 34.80
CA LYS A 167 -5.06 -2.27 34.36
C LYS A 167 -4.40 -1.50 33.21
N ARG A 168 -3.10 -1.20 33.31
CA ARG A 168 -2.38 -0.33 32.36
C ARG A 168 -2.02 -0.99 31.04
N LEU A 169 -1.79 -2.30 31.00
CA LEU A 169 -1.47 -2.98 29.74
C LEU A 169 -2.63 -2.98 28.74
N PRO A 170 -3.90 -3.23 29.15
CA PRO A 170 -5.04 -3.00 28.27
C PRO A 170 -5.14 -1.56 27.75
N GLU A 171 -4.97 -0.54 28.60
CA GLU A 171 -4.96 0.87 28.19
C GLU A 171 -3.82 1.16 27.17
N LEU A 172 -2.64 0.55 27.35
CA LEU A 172 -1.53 0.66 26.41
C LEU A 172 -1.84 -0.03 25.08
N GLN A 173 -2.49 -1.19 25.10
CA GLN A 173 -2.88 -1.91 23.89
C GLN A 173 -3.89 -1.08 23.07
N GLU A 174 -4.88 -0.50 23.74
CA GLU A 174 -5.87 0.39 23.12
C GLU A 174 -5.20 1.63 22.50
N LEU A 175 -4.27 2.27 23.23
CA LEU A 175 -3.48 3.39 22.70
C LEU A 175 -2.66 3.00 21.44
N CYS A 176 -2.17 1.76 21.37
CA CYS A 176 -1.47 1.26 20.17
C CYS A 176 -2.44 1.01 19.01
N ALA A 177 -3.62 0.46 19.28
CA ALA A 177 -4.66 0.23 18.27
C ALA A 177 -5.18 1.56 17.68
N GLU A 178 -5.53 2.54 18.51
CA GLU A 178 -5.98 3.87 18.04
C GLU A 178 -4.93 4.57 17.16
N ARG A 179 -3.65 4.38 17.49
CA ARG A 179 -2.56 4.95 16.71
C ARG A 179 -2.41 4.24 15.37
N ALA A 180 -2.49 2.91 15.36
CA ALA A 180 -2.45 2.11 14.13
C ALA A 180 -3.61 2.46 13.18
N GLU A 181 -4.82 2.68 13.70
CA GLU A 181 -5.97 3.10 12.89
C GLU A 181 -5.76 4.46 12.22
N ARG A 182 -5.10 5.41 12.91
CA ARG A 182 -4.86 6.76 12.38
C ARG A 182 -3.68 6.84 11.43
N GLN A 183 -2.61 6.09 11.72
CA GLN A 183 -1.34 6.20 11.00
C GLN A 183 -1.13 5.10 9.97
N GLY A 184 -1.92 4.02 10.03
CA GLY A 184 -1.76 2.83 9.21
C GLY A 184 -0.62 1.92 9.67
N GLU A 185 -0.29 0.96 8.82
CA GLU A 185 0.77 -0.01 9.06
C GLU A 185 2.03 0.38 8.31
N LEU A 186 3.12 0.60 9.04
CA LEU A 186 4.39 1.10 8.51
C LEU A 186 4.88 0.24 7.33
N GLN A 187 4.73 -1.08 7.43
CA GLN A 187 5.17 -2.07 6.44
C GLN A 187 4.45 -2.01 5.08
N TYR A 188 3.39 -1.22 4.94
CA TYR A 188 2.62 -1.11 3.69
C TYR A 188 2.51 0.32 3.14
N LEU A 189 2.98 1.32 3.89
CA LEU A 189 2.84 2.72 3.53
C LEU A 189 4.02 3.19 2.69
N LEU A 190 3.73 3.75 1.50
CA LEU A 190 4.74 4.38 0.64
C LEU A 190 5.37 5.63 1.24
N GLU A 191 4.68 6.32 2.15
CA GLU A 191 5.21 7.47 2.88
C GLU A 191 5.01 7.27 4.39
N PRO A 192 5.74 6.32 5.00
CA PRO A 192 5.45 5.86 6.35
C PRO A 192 5.86 6.89 7.41
N ASP A 193 5.10 6.96 8.51
CA ASP A 193 5.57 7.56 9.76
C ASP A 193 6.38 6.51 10.53
N LEU A 194 7.69 6.73 10.69
CA LEU A 194 8.63 5.78 11.29
C LEU A 194 8.41 5.59 12.79
N LYS A 195 7.70 6.52 13.43
CA LYS A 195 7.54 6.58 14.88
C LYS A 195 6.18 6.07 15.31
N GLU A 196 5.12 6.61 14.73
CA GLU A 196 3.76 6.43 15.20
C GLU A 196 3.01 5.29 14.45
N ALA A 197 3.34 4.96 13.20
CA ALA A 197 2.66 3.85 12.50
C ALA A 197 2.87 2.47 13.19
N ARG A 198 1.95 1.52 12.95
CA ARG A 198 2.09 0.14 13.47
C ARG A 198 3.37 -0.51 12.93
N GLY A 199 4.14 -1.14 13.81
CA GLY A 199 5.50 -1.61 13.53
C GLY A 199 6.58 -0.54 13.73
N GLY A 200 6.22 0.68 14.13
CA GLY A 200 7.13 1.80 14.33
C GLY A 200 7.82 1.84 15.71
N LEU A 201 8.58 2.92 15.94
CA LEU A 201 9.37 3.09 17.18
C LEU A 201 8.52 3.15 18.46
N ARG A 202 7.25 3.60 18.37
CA ARG A 202 6.33 3.60 19.51
C ARG A 202 5.88 2.19 19.91
N ASP A 203 5.69 1.28 18.95
CA ASP A 203 5.38 -0.13 19.25
C ASP A 203 6.57 -0.80 19.94
N ALA A 204 7.79 -0.57 19.45
CA ALA A 204 9.00 -1.03 20.12
C ALA A 204 9.13 -0.48 21.56
N THR A 205 8.68 0.75 21.79
CA THR A 205 8.63 1.34 23.15
C THR A 205 7.56 0.67 24.03
N ALA A 206 6.39 0.36 23.47
CA ALA A 206 5.33 -0.35 24.18
C ALA A 206 5.77 -1.77 24.57
N LEU A 207 6.43 -2.50 23.66
CA LEU A 207 7.00 -3.83 23.94
C LEU A 207 7.97 -3.82 25.12
N ARG A 208 8.84 -2.81 25.20
CA ARG A 208 9.74 -2.63 26.34
C ARG A 208 8.99 -2.37 27.65
N ALA A 209 7.92 -1.58 27.60
CA ALA A 209 7.09 -1.33 28.77
C ALA A 209 6.37 -2.62 29.23
N VAL A 210 5.89 -3.44 28.30
CA VAL A 210 5.35 -4.77 28.61
C VAL A 210 6.42 -5.63 29.29
N ALA A 211 7.63 -5.71 28.76
CA ALA A 211 8.73 -6.44 29.40
C ALA A 211 9.03 -5.93 30.83
N ALA A 212 9.00 -4.61 31.05
CA ALA A 212 9.20 -4.00 32.36
C ALA A 212 8.11 -4.38 33.40
N SER A 213 6.92 -4.77 32.94
CA SER A 213 5.80 -5.21 33.79
C SER A 213 5.97 -6.63 34.36
N TRP A 214 6.89 -7.43 33.81
CA TRP A 214 7.06 -8.87 34.10
C TRP A 214 5.84 -9.76 33.80
N LEU A 215 4.85 -9.26 33.04
CA LEU A 215 3.71 -10.07 32.62
C LEU A 215 3.99 -10.91 31.37
N ALA A 216 4.72 -10.34 30.42
CA ALA A 216 5.13 -10.97 29.18
C ALA A 216 6.47 -10.38 28.75
N ASP A 217 7.19 -11.08 27.87
CA ASP A 217 8.39 -10.57 27.21
C ASP A 217 8.22 -10.71 25.71
N ALA A 218 8.75 -9.73 24.98
CA ALA A 218 8.70 -9.75 23.53
C ALA A 218 9.75 -10.73 22.97
N PRO A 219 9.52 -11.32 21.79
CA PRO A 219 10.55 -12.03 21.07
C PRO A 219 11.74 -11.09 20.82
N ARG A 220 12.90 -11.40 21.42
CA ARG A 220 14.07 -10.50 21.40
C ARG A 220 14.87 -10.57 20.10
N GLU A 221 14.79 -11.69 19.41
CA GLU A 221 15.52 -11.95 18.18
C GLU A 221 15.05 -11.01 17.07
N GLY A 222 15.99 -10.29 16.45
CA GLY A 222 15.71 -9.30 15.40
C GLY A 222 15.07 -7.99 15.88
N LEU A 223 14.43 -7.94 17.05
CA LEU A 223 13.69 -6.76 17.52
C LEU A 223 14.59 -5.53 17.74
N ASP A 224 15.76 -5.73 18.37
CA ASP A 224 16.72 -4.64 18.59
C ASP A 224 17.31 -4.14 17.26
N ASP A 225 17.56 -5.03 16.31
CA ASP A 225 18.09 -4.67 14.99
C ASP A 225 17.04 -3.92 14.15
N ALA A 226 15.79 -4.37 14.17
CA ALA A 226 14.67 -3.68 13.53
C ALA A 226 14.52 -2.25 14.07
N ARG A 227 14.53 -2.11 15.41
CA ARG A 227 14.46 -0.80 16.07
C ARG A 227 15.65 0.09 15.72
N ARG A 228 16.88 -0.47 15.69
CA ARG A 228 18.09 0.25 15.27
C ARG A 228 17.96 0.76 13.84
N ARG A 229 17.52 -0.08 12.90
CA ARG A 229 17.30 0.30 11.49
C ARG A 229 16.32 1.46 11.37
N LEU A 230 15.18 1.42 12.05
CA LEU A 230 14.21 2.52 12.03
C LEU A 230 14.79 3.82 12.61
N LEU A 231 15.61 3.74 13.67
CA LEU A 231 16.31 4.91 14.21
C LEU A 231 17.36 5.45 13.25
N ASP A 232 18.09 4.60 12.56
CA ASP A 232 19.10 5.01 11.58
C ASP A 232 18.45 5.73 10.38
N VAL A 233 17.31 5.21 9.90
CA VAL A 233 16.50 5.86 8.85
C VAL A 233 15.96 7.21 9.33
N ARG A 234 15.47 7.29 10.56
CA ARG A 234 15.00 8.54 11.16
C ARG A 234 16.13 9.57 11.29
N ASP A 235 17.32 9.14 11.69
CA ASP A 235 18.48 10.02 11.81
C ASP A 235 18.90 10.57 10.45
N ALA A 236 18.95 9.72 9.41
CA ALA A 236 19.21 10.15 8.04
C ALA A 236 18.14 11.14 7.55
N LEU A 237 16.85 10.87 7.78
CA LEU A 237 15.76 11.77 7.44
C LEU A 237 15.91 13.16 8.10
N HIS A 238 16.28 13.21 9.37
CA HIS A 238 16.53 14.45 10.10
C HIS A 238 17.71 15.25 9.54
N LEU A 239 18.75 14.58 9.06
CA LEU A 239 19.94 15.21 8.49
C LEU A 239 19.66 15.73 7.09
N THR A 240 19.01 14.92 6.25
CA THR A 240 18.60 15.28 4.90
C THR A 240 17.65 16.48 4.88
N THR A 241 16.62 16.46 5.73
CA THR A 241 15.60 17.52 5.75
C THR A 241 15.98 18.73 6.60
N GLY A 242 16.91 18.56 7.54
CA GLY A 242 17.22 19.54 8.58
C GLY A 242 16.09 19.76 9.59
N ARG A 243 15.03 18.92 9.59
CA ARG A 243 13.80 19.08 10.38
C ARG A 243 13.58 17.89 11.32
N ALA A 244 12.82 18.12 12.38
CA ALA A 244 12.32 17.08 13.27
C ALA A 244 11.05 16.46 12.67
N THR A 245 11.22 15.55 11.70
CA THR A 245 10.10 14.87 11.04
C THR A 245 10.27 13.37 11.08
N ASP A 246 9.18 12.67 11.39
CA ASP A 246 9.14 11.21 11.46
C ASP A 246 8.53 10.58 10.18
N ARG A 247 8.04 11.40 9.24
CA ARG A 247 7.39 10.95 7.99
C ARG A 247 8.40 10.89 6.84
N LEU A 248 8.61 9.69 6.31
CA LEU A 248 9.47 9.43 5.16
C LEU A 248 8.72 9.70 3.84
N ALA A 249 8.58 10.98 3.49
CA ALA A 249 7.90 11.40 2.26
C ALA A 249 8.65 10.94 1.00
N LEU A 250 7.92 10.70 -0.10
CA LEU A 250 8.44 10.11 -1.35
C LEU A 250 9.65 10.88 -1.90
N GLN A 251 9.58 12.21 -1.84
CA GLN A 251 10.61 13.11 -2.36
C GLN A 251 11.94 13.05 -1.59
N GLU A 252 11.94 12.56 -0.34
CA GLU A 252 13.14 12.48 0.51
C GLU A 252 13.80 11.09 0.43
N GLN A 253 13.10 10.07 -0.07
CA GLN A 253 13.52 8.67 0.03
C GLN A 253 14.86 8.39 -0.66
N ASP A 254 15.09 8.91 -1.87
CA ASP A 254 16.35 8.68 -2.57
C ASP A 254 17.54 9.35 -1.85
N GLN A 255 17.33 10.53 -1.27
CA GLN A 255 18.37 11.23 -0.52
C GLN A 255 18.68 10.51 0.80
N VAL A 256 17.64 10.03 1.50
CA VAL A 256 17.80 9.22 2.72
C VAL A 256 18.48 7.89 2.42
N ALA A 257 18.15 7.25 1.31
CA ALA A 257 18.81 6.01 0.86
C ALA A 257 20.30 6.26 0.61
N ALA A 258 20.65 7.35 -0.08
CA ALA A 258 22.04 7.73 -0.33
C ALA A 258 22.83 8.01 0.97
N GLU A 259 22.25 8.71 1.94
CA GLU A 259 22.86 8.97 3.26
C GLU A 259 23.16 7.67 4.03
N LEU A 260 22.31 6.65 3.86
CA LEU A 260 22.49 5.33 4.47
C LEU A 260 23.39 4.39 3.65
N GLY A 261 23.89 4.82 2.49
CA GLY A 261 24.68 3.99 1.58
C GLY A 261 23.88 2.87 0.92
N LEU A 262 22.56 3.04 0.77
CA LEU A 262 21.68 2.12 0.06
C LEU A 262 21.64 2.46 -1.44
N LEU A 263 21.25 1.47 -2.25
CA LEU A 263 21.22 1.61 -3.72
C LEU A 263 20.19 2.64 -4.18
N ASP A 264 18.98 2.58 -3.62
CA ASP A 264 17.83 3.37 -4.05
C ASP A 264 16.73 3.40 -2.96
N ALA A 265 15.70 4.21 -3.21
CA ALA A 265 14.51 4.31 -2.35
C ALA A 265 13.76 2.97 -2.17
N ASP A 266 13.78 2.05 -3.15
CA ASP A 266 13.10 0.75 -3.00
C ASP A 266 13.83 -0.15 -2.00
N THR A 267 15.15 -0.13 -2.04
CA THR A 267 16.01 -0.83 -1.07
C THR A 267 15.79 -0.26 0.33
N LEU A 268 15.69 1.06 0.46
CA LEU A 268 15.35 1.73 1.72
C LEU A 268 13.98 1.27 2.25
N LEU A 269 12.93 1.39 1.45
CA LEU A 269 11.57 1.02 1.87
C LEU A 269 11.48 -0.46 2.23
N ARG A 270 12.13 -1.36 1.46
CA ARG A 270 12.18 -2.78 1.80
C ARG A 270 12.77 -3.01 3.19
N GLN A 271 13.91 -2.39 3.53
CA GLN A 271 14.51 -2.53 4.87
C GLN A 271 13.62 -1.97 5.98
N VAL A 272 12.93 -0.85 5.71
CA VAL A 272 11.97 -0.23 6.63
C VAL A 272 10.78 -1.17 6.87
N TYR A 273 10.23 -1.77 5.83
CA TYR A 273 9.13 -2.73 5.92
C TYR A 273 9.53 -4.02 6.64
N GLU A 274 10.72 -4.54 6.38
CA GLU A 274 11.26 -5.71 7.09
C GLU A 274 11.38 -5.44 8.60
N ALA A 275 11.91 -4.27 8.98
CA ALA A 275 12.00 -3.88 10.39
C ALA A 275 10.62 -3.72 11.03
N ALA A 276 9.68 -3.09 10.33
CA ALA A 276 8.32 -2.92 10.82
C ALA A 276 7.58 -4.25 10.99
N ARG A 277 7.74 -5.20 10.05
CA ARG A 277 7.15 -6.54 10.13
C ARG A 277 7.62 -7.30 11.36
N VAL A 278 8.91 -7.22 11.68
CA VAL A 278 9.48 -7.81 12.91
C VAL A 278 8.84 -7.21 14.16
N ILE A 279 8.71 -5.88 14.23
CA ILE A 279 8.10 -5.20 15.38
C ILE A 279 6.61 -5.51 15.49
N SER A 280 5.87 -5.54 14.38
CA SER A 280 4.45 -5.88 14.33
C SER A 280 4.21 -7.31 14.80
N TYR A 281 4.97 -8.28 14.26
CA TYR A 281 4.85 -9.68 14.68
C TYR A 281 5.20 -9.88 16.17
N ALA A 282 6.28 -9.24 16.64
CA ALA A 282 6.63 -9.25 18.06
C ALA A 282 5.51 -8.66 18.94
N SER A 283 4.85 -7.60 18.47
CA SER A 283 3.70 -6.98 19.13
C SER A 283 2.52 -7.94 19.22
N ASP A 284 2.16 -8.61 18.13
CA ASP A 284 1.03 -9.55 18.09
C ASP A 284 1.24 -10.75 19.02
N VAL A 285 2.45 -11.32 19.03
CA VAL A 285 2.80 -12.40 19.96
C VAL A 285 2.73 -11.92 21.41
N THR A 286 3.29 -10.74 21.68
CA THR A 286 3.36 -10.19 23.05
C THR A 286 1.98 -9.86 23.60
N TRP A 287 1.10 -9.24 22.81
CA TRP A 287 -0.25 -8.89 23.25
C TRP A 287 -1.13 -10.13 23.46
N ARG A 288 -0.95 -11.18 22.65
CA ARG A 288 -1.59 -12.49 22.90
C ARG A 288 -1.13 -13.09 24.22
N GLU A 289 0.16 -13.08 24.50
CA GLU A 289 0.75 -13.52 25.77
C GLU A 289 0.15 -12.75 26.97
N VAL A 290 0.15 -11.41 26.89
CA VAL A 290 -0.44 -10.54 27.91
C VAL A 290 -1.90 -10.91 28.15
N GLY A 291 -2.70 -11.04 27.08
CA GLY A 291 -4.11 -11.44 27.18
C GLY A 291 -4.27 -12.79 27.87
N ARG A 292 -3.45 -13.78 27.54
CA ARG A 292 -3.47 -15.11 28.16
C ARG A 292 -3.14 -15.03 29.66
N VAL A 293 -2.08 -14.32 30.03
CA VAL A 293 -1.65 -14.15 31.42
C VAL A 293 -2.72 -13.42 32.23
N LEU A 294 -3.32 -12.35 31.70
CA LEU A 294 -4.38 -11.61 32.39
C LEU A 294 -5.66 -12.44 32.57
N ARG A 295 -6.08 -13.20 31.54
CA ARG A 295 -7.21 -14.15 31.66
C ARG A 295 -6.94 -15.23 32.71
N SER A 296 -5.72 -15.76 32.77
CA SER A 296 -5.35 -16.77 33.78
C SER A 296 -5.43 -16.25 35.22
N ARG A 297 -5.19 -14.93 35.42
CA ARG A 297 -5.23 -14.26 36.73
C ARG A 297 -6.65 -13.84 37.15
N SER A 298 -7.57 -13.61 36.22
CA SER A 298 -8.95 -13.21 36.52
C SER A 298 -9.82 -14.37 37.03
N VAL A 299 -9.45 -15.63 36.75
CA VAL A 299 -10.11 -16.82 37.29
C VAL A 299 -9.87 -16.89 38.81
N ARG A 300 -10.92 -16.57 39.60
CA ARG A 300 -10.84 -16.45 41.06
C ARG A 300 -10.33 -17.73 41.75
N PRO A 301 -9.41 -17.63 42.73
CA PRO A 301 -8.94 -18.78 43.52
C PRO A 301 -10.05 -19.55 44.26
N ARG A 302 -11.13 -18.85 44.68
CA ARG A 302 -12.24 -19.46 45.42
C ARG A 302 -13.08 -20.44 44.60
N LEU A 303 -13.29 -20.18 43.30
CA LEU A 303 -13.92 -21.14 42.38
C LEU A 303 -13.02 -22.36 42.14
N ARG A 304 -11.70 -22.13 42.07
CA ARG A 304 -10.67 -23.17 41.92
C ARG A 304 -10.55 -24.10 43.13
N ALA A 305 -10.80 -23.59 44.34
CA ALA A 305 -10.83 -24.37 45.57
C ALA A 305 -12.15 -25.17 45.76
N MET A 306 -13.27 -24.67 45.21
CA MET A 306 -14.57 -25.35 45.29
C MET A 306 -14.72 -26.52 44.30
N LEU A 307 -13.98 -26.53 43.19
CA LEU A 307 -14.08 -27.52 42.11
C LEU A 307 -13.07 -28.70 42.21
N GLY A 308 -12.41 -28.88 43.36
CA GLY A 308 -11.44 -29.96 43.56
C GLY A 308 -10.09 -29.66 42.90
N GLY A 309 -9.09 -29.34 43.73
CA GLY A 309 -7.79 -28.81 43.31
C GLY A 309 -6.89 -29.78 42.54
N GLY A 310 -7.17 -30.01 41.27
CA GLY A 310 -6.18 -30.40 40.27
C GLY A 310 -5.60 -29.17 39.57
N LYS A 311 -4.30 -29.18 39.21
CA LYS A 311 -3.81 -28.26 38.17
C LYS A 311 -4.66 -28.56 36.92
N PRO A 312 -5.37 -27.58 36.31
CA PRO A 312 -6.01 -27.84 35.04
C PRO A 312 -4.93 -28.29 34.08
N VAL A 313 -5.01 -29.54 33.64
CA VAL A 313 -4.22 -30.00 32.50
C VAL A 313 -4.75 -29.16 31.34
N PRO A 314 -3.90 -28.40 30.63
CA PRO A 314 -4.36 -27.68 29.44
C PRO A 314 -5.03 -28.71 28.52
N GLU A 315 -6.32 -28.52 28.27
CA GLU A 315 -7.07 -29.40 27.39
C GLU A 315 -6.49 -29.20 25.98
N ARG A 316 -5.88 -30.26 25.45
CA ARG A 316 -5.27 -30.25 24.12
C ARG A 316 -6.23 -30.91 23.16
N SER A 317 -6.83 -30.11 22.28
CA SER A 317 -7.74 -30.61 21.25
C SER A 317 -6.93 -30.97 20.00
N PRO A 318 -7.01 -32.20 19.48
CA PRO A 318 -6.31 -32.56 18.25
C PRO A 318 -6.90 -31.81 17.05
N LEU A 319 -6.04 -31.20 16.23
CA LEU A 319 -6.44 -30.51 15.00
C LEU A 319 -6.04 -31.30 13.75
N ALA A 320 -4.82 -31.84 13.75
CA ALA A 320 -4.29 -32.69 12.69
C ALA A 320 -3.20 -33.62 13.24
N GLU A 321 -2.66 -34.51 12.42
CA GLU A 321 -1.55 -35.37 12.84
C GLU A 321 -0.33 -34.53 13.26
N GLY A 322 0.08 -34.67 14.53
CA GLY A 322 1.19 -33.91 15.08
C GLY A 322 0.86 -32.46 15.49
N VAL A 323 -0.41 -32.02 15.38
CA VAL A 323 -0.85 -30.64 15.59
C VAL A 323 -2.05 -30.61 16.55
N VAL A 324 -1.99 -29.77 17.58
CA VAL A 324 -3.05 -29.62 18.58
C VAL A 324 -3.30 -28.16 18.90
N GLU A 325 -4.52 -27.84 19.30
CA GLU A 325 -4.84 -26.57 19.94
C GLU A 325 -4.41 -26.61 21.41
N GLN A 326 -3.83 -25.52 21.90
CA GLN A 326 -3.61 -25.29 23.32
C GLN A 326 -3.73 -23.81 23.65
N ASP A 327 -4.60 -23.46 24.61
CA ASP A 327 -4.79 -22.11 25.13
C ASP A 327 -5.12 -21.05 24.04
N GLY A 328 -5.87 -21.45 23.01
CA GLY A 328 -6.25 -20.60 21.87
C GLY A 328 -5.14 -20.38 20.84
N GLU A 329 -4.10 -21.22 20.84
CA GLU A 329 -3.04 -21.22 19.83
C GLU A 329 -2.81 -22.63 19.28
N VAL A 330 -2.35 -22.72 18.04
CA VAL A 330 -1.92 -23.99 17.46
C VAL A 330 -0.47 -24.29 17.87
N VAL A 331 -0.28 -25.47 18.44
CA VAL A 331 1.02 -25.97 18.93
C VAL A 331 1.32 -27.35 18.35
N LEU A 332 2.59 -27.73 18.37
CA LEU A 332 2.98 -29.09 17.98
C LEU A 332 2.67 -30.09 19.09
N ALA A 333 2.11 -31.23 18.72
CA ALA A 333 1.93 -32.36 19.63
C ALA A 333 3.29 -32.81 20.20
N ARG A 334 3.28 -33.40 21.40
CA ARG A 334 4.50 -33.86 22.09
C ARG A 334 5.30 -34.89 21.26
N ALA A 335 4.59 -35.71 20.49
CA ALA A 335 5.18 -36.73 19.64
C ALA A 335 5.62 -36.21 18.26
N ALA A 336 5.27 -34.97 17.88
CA ALA A 336 5.61 -34.42 16.57
C ALA A 336 7.14 -34.36 16.38
N ARG A 337 7.60 -34.70 15.17
CA ARG A 337 9.02 -34.79 14.77
C ARG A 337 9.25 -34.00 13.47
N PRO A 338 9.41 -32.67 13.52
CA PRO A 338 9.69 -31.87 12.31
C PRO A 338 10.92 -32.36 11.53
N ASP A 339 11.91 -32.95 12.23
CA ASP A 339 13.12 -33.53 11.67
C ASP A 339 12.90 -34.79 10.81
N ARG A 340 11.70 -35.39 10.91
CA ARG A 340 11.31 -36.61 10.19
C ARG A 340 10.05 -36.44 9.34
N ASP A 341 9.33 -35.35 9.53
CA ASP A 341 8.08 -35.03 8.84
C ASP A 341 8.19 -33.64 8.21
N PRO A 342 8.69 -33.56 6.96
CA PRO A 342 8.86 -32.28 6.26
C PRO A 342 7.53 -31.62 5.88
N VAL A 343 6.40 -32.33 5.97
CA VAL A 343 5.05 -31.81 5.65
C VAL A 343 4.43 -31.07 6.84
N LEU A 344 4.92 -31.34 8.06
CA LEU A 344 4.40 -30.77 9.31
C LEU A 344 4.22 -29.23 9.29
N PRO A 345 5.11 -28.41 8.72
CA PRO A 345 4.90 -26.96 8.64
C PRO A 345 3.62 -26.56 7.91
N LEU A 346 3.38 -27.15 6.72
CA LEU A 346 2.17 -26.88 5.94
C LEU A 346 0.93 -27.44 6.62
N ARG A 347 1.03 -28.63 7.23
CA ARG A 347 -0.07 -29.24 7.98
C ARG A 347 -0.48 -28.41 9.20
N ALA A 348 0.50 -27.90 9.96
CA ALA A 348 0.24 -27.02 11.09
C ALA A 348 -0.39 -25.70 10.64
N ALA A 349 0.09 -25.13 9.52
CA ALA A 349 -0.44 -23.91 8.97
C ALA A 349 -1.90 -24.06 8.48
N ALA A 350 -2.19 -25.09 7.69
CA ALA A 350 -3.54 -25.38 7.23
C ALA A 350 -4.51 -25.61 8.40
N ALA A 351 -4.12 -26.42 9.38
CA ALA A 351 -4.92 -26.67 10.58
C ALA A 351 -5.18 -25.38 11.40
N ALA A 352 -4.18 -24.50 11.50
CA ALA A 352 -4.31 -23.21 12.18
C ALA A 352 -5.27 -22.27 11.44
N ALA A 353 -5.14 -22.17 10.12
CA ALA A 353 -5.97 -21.30 9.30
C ALA A 353 -7.44 -21.78 9.29
N GLN A 354 -7.67 -23.09 9.15
CA GLN A 354 -9.01 -23.67 9.22
C GLN A 354 -9.67 -23.49 10.59
N ALA A 355 -8.90 -23.58 11.68
CA ALA A 355 -9.40 -23.35 13.03
C ALA A 355 -9.61 -21.86 13.35
N GLY A 356 -9.10 -20.93 12.53
CA GLY A 356 -9.08 -19.50 12.83
C GLY A 356 -8.23 -19.18 14.07
N LEU A 357 -7.17 -19.96 14.29
CA LEU A 357 -6.29 -19.84 15.45
C LEU A 357 -4.87 -19.47 15.03
N PRO A 358 -4.17 -18.61 15.79
CA PRO A 358 -2.80 -18.26 15.46
C PRO A 358 -1.84 -19.41 15.79
N LEU A 359 -0.77 -19.52 15.01
CA LEU A 359 0.35 -20.40 15.36
C LEU A 359 1.10 -19.84 16.59
N SER A 360 1.44 -20.72 17.52
CA SER A 360 2.32 -20.37 18.63
C SER A 360 3.75 -20.12 18.13
N LEU A 361 4.40 -19.07 18.65
CA LEU A 361 5.78 -18.74 18.29
C LEU A 361 6.74 -19.92 18.50
N HIS A 362 6.56 -20.68 19.59
CA HIS A 362 7.39 -21.85 19.87
C HIS A 362 7.23 -22.96 18.81
N ALA A 363 6.02 -23.21 18.33
CA ALA A 363 5.79 -24.18 17.26
C ALA A 363 6.48 -23.73 15.97
N VAL A 364 6.31 -22.48 15.56
CA VAL A 364 6.93 -21.93 14.35
C VAL A 364 8.46 -22.03 14.42
N ARG A 365 9.08 -21.53 15.49
CA ARG A 365 10.54 -21.62 15.69
C ARG A 365 11.05 -23.04 15.67
N ARG A 366 10.33 -23.95 16.32
CA ARG A 366 10.71 -25.37 16.33
C ARG A 366 10.65 -25.97 14.92
N MET A 367 9.66 -25.60 14.11
CA MET A 367 9.58 -26.01 12.71
C MET A 367 10.70 -25.37 11.88
N ALA A 368 10.90 -24.05 11.96
CA ALA A 368 11.93 -23.33 11.23
C ALA A 368 13.35 -23.88 11.48
N ALA A 369 13.64 -24.27 12.72
CA ALA A 369 14.96 -24.78 13.10
C ALA A 369 15.20 -26.27 12.77
N HIS A 370 14.15 -27.09 12.64
CA HIS A 370 14.30 -28.56 12.58
C HIS A 370 13.61 -29.22 11.38
N ALA A 371 12.69 -28.55 10.69
CA ALA A 371 12.02 -29.12 9.54
C ALA A 371 13.04 -29.39 8.42
N ARG A 372 12.97 -30.58 7.82
CA ARG A 372 13.74 -30.87 6.61
C ARG A 372 13.07 -30.22 5.39
N PRO A 373 13.84 -29.87 4.34
CA PRO A 373 13.27 -29.47 3.07
C PRO A 373 12.34 -30.56 2.51
N LEU A 374 11.25 -30.15 1.86
CA LEU A 374 10.37 -31.05 1.13
C LEU A 374 11.13 -31.69 -0.06
N PRO A 375 10.86 -32.96 -0.39
CA PRO A 375 11.37 -33.56 -1.62
C PRO A 375 10.81 -32.83 -2.85
N THR A 376 11.45 -32.97 -4.01
CA THR A 376 10.96 -32.41 -5.28
C THR A 376 10.68 -33.57 -6.27
N PRO A 377 9.44 -33.73 -6.76
CA PRO A 377 8.24 -32.93 -6.43
C PRO A 377 7.79 -33.13 -4.97
N TRP A 378 7.02 -32.18 -4.45
CA TRP A 378 6.45 -32.27 -3.11
C TRP A 378 5.50 -33.49 -3.01
N PRO A 379 5.36 -34.09 -1.81
CA PRO A 379 4.33 -35.10 -1.57
C PRO A 379 2.92 -34.50 -1.79
N ALA A 380 1.96 -35.33 -2.22
CA ALA A 380 0.58 -34.89 -2.47
C ALA A 380 -0.04 -34.19 -1.25
N GLU A 381 0.22 -34.72 -0.05
CA GLU A 381 -0.23 -34.12 1.21
C GLU A 381 0.27 -32.67 1.35
N ALA A 382 1.54 -32.39 1.06
CA ALA A 382 2.07 -31.03 1.18
C ALA A 382 1.36 -30.04 0.25
N ARG A 383 1.11 -30.45 -1.00
CA ARG A 383 0.31 -29.67 -1.96
C ARG A 383 -1.11 -29.44 -1.45
N GLU A 384 -1.77 -30.48 -0.94
CA GLU A 384 -3.13 -30.38 -0.37
C GLU A 384 -3.18 -29.44 0.85
N GLN A 385 -2.17 -29.49 1.73
CA GLN A 385 -2.09 -28.59 2.88
C GLN A 385 -1.82 -27.14 2.44
N LEU A 386 -1.00 -26.91 1.41
CA LEU A 386 -0.84 -25.57 0.84
C LEU A 386 -2.16 -25.02 0.28
N VAL A 387 -2.87 -25.82 -0.53
CA VAL A 387 -4.18 -25.43 -1.09
C VAL A 387 -5.19 -25.17 0.03
N THR A 388 -5.20 -26.02 1.07
CA THR A 388 -6.07 -25.86 2.25
C THR A 388 -5.77 -24.56 2.99
N LEU A 389 -4.49 -24.25 3.19
CA LEU A 389 -4.05 -22.99 3.80
C LEU A 389 -4.55 -21.81 2.97
N LEU A 390 -4.28 -21.76 1.66
CA LEU A 390 -4.71 -20.65 0.81
C LEU A 390 -6.25 -20.51 0.76
N GLY A 391 -6.98 -21.62 0.78
CA GLY A 391 -8.43 -21.66 0.76
C GLY A 391 -9.13 -21.36 2.09
N SER A 392 -8.39 -21.10 3.17
CA SER A 392 -8.96 -20.85 4.51
C SER A 392 -9.43 -19.40 4.75
N GLY A 393 -9.37 -18.54 3.73
CA GLY A 393 -9.86 -17.17 3.79
C GLY A 393 -9.02 -16.28 4.71
N PRO A 394 -9.61 -15.28 5.40
CA PRO A 394 -8.85 -14.26 6.14
C PRO A 394 -7.89 -14.82 7.20
N SER A 395 -8.17 -15.99 7.80
CA SER A 395 -7.28 -16.62 8.79
C SER A 395 -5.89 -16.98 8.22
N THR A 396 -5.78 -17.13 6.91
CA THR A 396 -4.52 -17.44 6.21
C THR A 396 -3.46 -16.39 6.42
N VAL A 397 -3.88 -15.12 6.52
CA VAL A 397 -3.00 -13.96 6.73
C VAL A 397 -2.12 -14.15 7.96
N ASP A 398 -2.72 -14.32 9.14
CA ASP A 398 -1.97 -14.34 10.40
C ASP A 398 -1.05 -15.57 10.49
N VAL A 399 -1.50 -16.69 9.92
CA VAL A 399 -0.72 -17.92 9.83
C VAL A 399 0.46 -17.74 8.90
N TRP A 400 0.27 -17.15 7.72
CA TRP A 400 1.34 -16.88 6.77
C TRP A 400 2.37 -15.91 7.34
N GLU A 401 1.92 -14.82 7.98
CA GLU A 401 2.79 -13.86 8.67
C GLU A 401 3.64 -14.54 9.75
N ALA A 402 3.06 -15.48 10.50
CA ALA A 402 3.80 -16.23 11.52
C ALA A 402 4.90 -17.11 10.91
N LEU A 403 4.63 -17.80 9.80
CA LEU A 403 5.63 -18.59 9.09
C LEU A 403 6.72 -17.71 8.47
N GLU A 404 6.33 -16.57 7.90
CA GLU A 404 7.21 -15.61 7.24
C GLU A 404 8.18 -14.95 8.23
N ALA A 405 7.70 -14.62 9.44
CA ALA A 405 8.52 -14.01 10.49
C ALA A 405 9.72 -14.88 10.90
N GLU A 406 9.60 -16.21 10.76
CA GLU A 406 10.66 -17.18 11.07
C GLU A 406 11.27 -17.79 9.78
N GLY A 407 10.98 -17.20 8.61
CA GLY A 407 11.59 -17.55 7.32
C GLY A 407 11.14 -18.87 6.71
N LEU A 408 10.09 -19.51 7.23
CA LEU A 408 9.59 -20.80 6.71
C LEU A 408 9.03 -20.69 5.29
N ILE A 409 8.42 -19.55 4.94
CA ILE A 409 7.89 -19.33 3.59
C ILE A 409 9.01 -19.30 2.56
N THR A 410 10.09 -18.54 2.77
CA THR A 410 11.24 -18.52 1.86
C THR A 410 11.93 -19.88 1.76
N GLN A 411 11.92 -20.70 2.83
CA GLN A 411 12.42 -22.08 2.76
C GLN A 411 11.56 -22.98 1.87
N LEU A 412 10.23 -22.82 1.92
CA LEU A 412 9.29 -23.58 1.09
C LEU A 412 9.30 -23.07 -0.36
N LEU A 413 9.29 -21.75 -0.55
CA LEU A 413 9.18 -21.06 -1.83
C LEU A 413 10.36 -20.07 -1.97
N PRO A 414 11.55 -20.53 -2.39
CA PRO A 414 12.74 -19.67 -2.55
C PRO A 414 12.53 -18.40 -3.38
N ASP A 415 11.70 -18.47 -4.43
CA ASP A 415 11.39 -17.32 -5.31
C ASP A 415 10.64 -16.19 -4.59
N TRP A 416 10.02 -16.49 -3.44
CA TRP A 416 9.32 -15.54 -2.58
C TRP A 416 10.22 -14.40 -2.09
N GLU A 417 11.53 -14.66 -1.91
CA GLU A 417 12.50 -13.66 -1.43
C GLU A 417 12.54 -12.39 -2.32
N ARG A 418 12.19 -12.53 -3.61
CA ARG A 418 12.18 -11.41 -4.56
C ARG A 418 10.96 -10.50 -4.42
N VAL A 419 9.85 -11.03 -3.92
CA VAL A 419 8.60 -10.28 -3.69
C VAL A 419 8.41 -9.88 -2.23
N ARG A 420 9.13 -10.54 -1.31
CA ARG A 420 9.16 -10.24 0.13
C ARG A 420 9.41 -8.76 0.41
N CYS A 421 8.50 -8.13 1.15
CA CYS A 421 8.52 -6.72 1.53
C CYS A 421 8.80 -5.77 0.34
N ARG A 422 8.41 -6.14 -0.89
CA ARG A 422 8.66 -5.32 -2.08
C ARG A 422 7.64 -4.18 -2.17
N PRO A 423 8.08 -2.90 -2.21
CA PRO A 423 7.17 -1.78 -2.36
C PRO A 423 6.44 -1.77 -3.71
N GLN A 424 5.21 -1.26 -3.72
CA GLN A 424 4.42 -1.03 -4.94
C GLN A 424 4.13 0.45 -5.10
N ARG A 425 4.83 1.16 -6.01
CA ARG A 425 4.69 2.62 -6.17
C ARG A 425 3.39 3.10 -6.82
N ASN A 426 2.56 2.18 -7.28
CA ASN A 426 1.28 2.49 -7.89
C ASN A 426 0.25 2.80 -6.80
N ALA A 427 -0.34 3.99 -6.83
CA ALA A 427 -1.23 4.52 -5.77
C ALA A 427 -2.49 3.68 -5.49
N VAL A 428 -2.82 2.73 -6.36
CA VAL A 428 -3.94 1.79 -6.16
C VAL A 428 -3.58 0.62 -5.26
N HIS A 429 -2.31 0.23 -5.14
CA HIS A 429 -1.93 -0.89 -4.27
C HIS A 429 -1.81 -0.42 -2.83
N ILE A 430 -2.55 -1.10 -1.96
CA ILE A 430 -2.54 -0.88 -0.52
C ILE A 430 -1.51 -1.76 0.22
N TRP A 431 -0.95 -2.76 -0.46
CA TRP A 431 -0.06 -3.77 0.12
C TRP A 431 1.30 -3.85 -0.60
N THR A 432 2.32 -4.36 0.09
CA THR A 432 3.55 -4.87 -0.55
C THR A 432 3.23 -6.05 -1.46
N VAL A 433 4.13 -6.38 -2.40
CA VAL A 433 3.84 -7.44 -3.39
C VAL A 433 3.54 -8.79 -2.72
N ASP A 434 4.39 -9.23 -1.78
CA ASP A 434 4.18 -10.46 -1.02
C ASP A 434 2.83 -10.50 -0.29
N ARG A 435 2.47 -9.42 0.39
CA ARG A 435 1.18 -9.30 1.08
C ARG A 435 0.01 -9.33 0.10
N HIS A 436 0.14 -8.64 -1.03
CA HIS A 436 -0.84 -8.63 -2.11
C HIS A 436 -1.12 -10.04 -2.64
N LEU A 437 -0.09 -10.87 -2.85
CA LEU A 437 -0.26 -12.26 -3.30
C LEU A 437 -1.13 -13.08 -2.34
N ILE A 438 -0.97 -12.88 -1.02
CA ILE A 438 -1.79 -13.57 -0.01
C ILE A 438 -3.20 -13.03 0.03
N GLU A 439 -3.38 -11.71 -0.04
CA GLU A 439 -4.71 -11.09 -0.11
C GLU A 439 -5.47 -11.51 -1.37
N THR A 440 -4.79 -11.63 -2.51
CA THR A 440 -5.38 -12.17 -3.74
C THR A 440 -5.78 -13.63 -3.56
N ALA A 441 -4.99 -14.46 -2.87
CA ALA A 441 -5.38 -15.84 -2.56
C ALA A 441 -6.59 -15.91 -1.60
N VAL A 442 -6.67 -15.01 -0.61
CA VAL A 442 -7.82 -14.88 0.30
C VAL A 442 -9.07 -14.52 -0.50
N ARG A 443 -9.01 -13.53 -1.41
CA ARG A 443 -10.14 -13.19 -2.29
C ARG A 443 -10.51 -14.32 -3.24
N ALA A 444 -9.52 -15.01 -3.80
CA ALA A 444 -9.74 -16.16 -4.67
C ALA A 444 -10.44 -17.32 -3.94
N SER A 445 -10.26 -17.46 -2.63
CA SER A 445 -10.94 -18.48 -1.82
C SER A 445 -12.48 -18.35 -1.86
N GLU A 446 -13.00 -17.13 -2.00
CA GLU A 446 -14.43 -16.83 -2.14
C GLU A 446 -15.00 -17.35 -3.48
N PHE A 447 -14.15 -17.55 -4.49
CA PHE A 447 -14.54 -18.00 -5.84
C PHE A 447 -14.33 -19.50 -6.08
N THR A 448 -13.86 -20.25 -5.08
CA THR A 448 -13.58 -21.70 -5.19
C THR A 448 -14.79 -22.52 -5.65
N ARG A 449 -16.02 -22.06 -5.38
CA ARG A 449 -17.26 -22.72 -5.83
C ARG A 449 -17.71 -22.36 -7.24
N ARG A 450 -17.08 -21.34 -7.86
CA ARG A 450 -17.39 -20.86 -9.21
C ARG A 450 -16.49 -21.48 -10.28
N VAL A 451 -15.48 -22.25 -9.88
CA VAL A 451 -14.46 -22.80 -10.77
C VAL A 451 -14.35 -24.32 -10.66
N HIS A 452 -14.01 -24.99 -11.76
CA HIS A 452 -13.83 -26.44 -11.80
C HIS A 452 -12.54 -26.94 -11.11
N ARG A 453 -11.52 -26.08 -11.00
CA ARG A 453 -10.20 -26.38 -10.40
C ARG A 453 -9.80 -25.32 -9.36
N PRO A 454 -10.43 -25.31 -8.16
CA PRO A 454 -10.15 -24.32 -7.12
C PRO A 454 -8.71 -24.36 -6.62
N ASP A 455 -8.05 -25.51 -6.67
CA ASP A 455 -6.64 -25.67 -6.34
C ASP A 455 -5.73 -24.88 -7.29
N LEU A 456 -5.99 -24.91 -8.60
CA LEU A 456 -5.23 -24.12 -9.58
C LEU A 456 -5.50 -22.63 -9.43
N LEU A 457 -6.74 -22.22 -9.13
CA LEU A 457 -7.08 -20.82 -8.86
C LEU A 457 -6.28 -20.27 -7.68
N LEU A 458 -6.26 -20.98 -6.55
CA LEU A 458 -5.57 -20.54 -5.33
C LEU A 458 -4.04 -20.46 -5.53
N VAL A 459 -3.46 -21.43 -6.22
CA VAL A 459 -2.01 -21.41 -6.53
C VAL A 459 -1.68 -20.34 -7.56
N ALA A 460 -2.52 -20.11 -8.56
CA ALA A 460 -2.34 -19.01 -9.51
C ALA A 460 -2.44 -17.65 -8.79
N ALA A 461 -3.37 -17.49 -7.85
CA ALA A 461 -3.50 -16.28 -7.04
C ALA A 461 -2.22 -15.98 -6.23
N LEU A 462 -1.62 -17.01 -5.63
CA LEU A 462 -0.33 -16.89 -4.93
C LEU A 462 0.83 -16.51 -5.86
N LEU A 463 0.77 -16.86 -7.15
CA LEU A 463 1.90 -16.75 -8.08
C LEU A 463 1.74 -15.66 -9.15
N HIS A 464 0.55 -15.06 -9.33
CA HIS A 464 0.25 -14.19 -10.48
C HIS A 464 1.26 -13.05 -10.65
N ASP A 465 1.75 -12.50 -9.54
CA ASP A 465 2.68 -11.37 -9.50
C ASP A 465 4.10 -11.73 -9.06
N ILE A 466 4.44 -13.03 -8.99
CA ILE A 466 5.75 -13.51 -8.52
C ILE A 466 6.93 -12.95 -9.36
N GLY A 467 6.65 -12.57 -10.61
CA GLY A 467 7.61 -11.97 -11.53
C GLY A 467 7.98 -10.51 -11.24
N LYS A 468 7.26 -9.77 -10.38
CA LYS A 468 7.54 -8.34 -10.11
C LYS A 468 8.93 -8.06 -9.56
N GLY A 469 9.59 -9.06 -8.99
CA GLY A 469 10.97 -9.01 -8.50
C GLY A 469 12.06 -9.14 -9.57
N TRP A 470 11.69 -9.29 -10.85
CA TRP A 470 12.60 -9.52 -11.97
C TRP A 470 12.54 -8.37 -12.99
N PRO A 471 13.64 -8.11 -13.72
CA PRO A 471 13.64 -7.12 -14.78
C PRO A 471 12.77 -7.56 -15.98
N GLY A 472 12.13 -6.60 -16.64
CA GLY A 472 11.29 -6.85 -17.82
C GLY A 472 9.80 -6.90 -17.51
N ASP A 473 9.04 -7.57 -18.39
CA ASP A 473 7.60 -7.83 -18.18
C ASP A 473 7.43 -8.89 -17.08
N HIS A 474 6.83 -8.48 -15.96
CA HIS A 474 6.62 -9.34 -14.80
C HIS A 474 5.71 -10.54 -15.10
N SER A 475 4.78 -10.44 -16.05
CA SER A 475 3.93 -11.57 -16.41
C SER A 475 4.72 -12.63 -17.20
N VAL A 476 5.70 -12.22 -18.03
CA VAL A 476 6.62 -13.14 -18.73
C VAL A 476 7.57 -13.82 -17.77
N ALA A 477 8.21 -13.05 -16.88
CA ALA A 477 9.09 -13.62 -15.86
C ALA A 477 8.31 -14.54 -14.90
N GLY A 478 7.09 -14.12 -14.53
CA GLY A 478 6.17 -14.87 -13.69
C GLY A 478 5.78 -16.21 -14.29
N GLU A 479 5.53 -16.29 -15.60
CA GLU A 479 5.23 -17.55 -16.28
C GLU A 479 6.35 -18.60 -16.07
N ILE A 480 7.61 -18.19 -16.26
CA ILE A 480 8.77 -19.08 -16.14
C ILE A 480 8.88 -19.60 -14.70
N ILE A 481 8.73 -18.70 -13.73
CA ILE A 481 8.79 -19.04 -12.29
C ILE A 481 7.62 -19.95 -11.91
N ALA A 482 6.41 -19.64 -12.38
CA ALA A 482 5.22 -20.43 -12.12
C ALA A 482 5.36 -21.86 -12.64
N ARG A 483 5.99 -22.07 -13.81
CA ARG A 483 6.27 -23.41 -14.34
C ARG A 483 7.16 -24.21 -13.39
N ASP A 484 8.25 -23.61 -12.91
CA ASP A 484 9.19 -24.27 -11.99
C ASP A 484 8.54 -24.54 -10.62
N VAL A 485 7.90 -23.52 -10.03
CA VAL A 485 7.23 -23.62 -8.73
C VAL A 485 6.11 -24.67 -8.77
N ALA A 486 5.25 -24.66 -9.79
CA ALA A 486 4.14 -25.62 -9.91
C ALA A 486 4.65 -27.06 -10.09
N GLY A 487 5.70 -27.26 -10.91
CA GLY A 487 6.35 -28.57 -11.06
C GLY A 487 6.98 -29.06 -9.75
N ARG A 488 7.60 -28.16 -8.99
CA ARG A 488 8.18 -28.46 -7.66
C ARG A 488 7.12 -28.79 -6.61
N ILE A 489 5.98 -28.09 -6.60
CA ILE A 489 4.81 -28.39 -5.75
C ILE A 489 4.17 -29.74 -6.15
N GLY A 490 4.48 -30.27 -7.33
CA GLY A 490 4.04 -31.59 -7.77
C GLY A 490 2.73 -31.58 -8.56
N PHE A 491 2.40 -30.47 -9.24
CA PHE A 491 1.37 -30.48 -10.28
C PHE A 491 1.86 -31.25 -11.51
N ASP A 492 0.93 -31.88 -12.23
CA ASP A 492 1.26 -32.55 -13.48
C ASP A 492 1.53 -31.55 -14.61
N ARG A 493 1.93 -32.05 -15.79
CA ARG A 493 2.35 -31.19 -16.90
C ARG A 493 1.23 -30.31 -17.45
N ASP A 494 -0.02 -30.79 -17.41
CA ASP A 494 -1.16 -30.07 -17.97
C ASP A 494 -1.58 -28.96 -17.00
N ASP A 495 -1.62 -29.28 -15.70
CA ASP A 495 -1.86 -28.30 -14.63
C ASP A 495 -0.78 -27.22 -14.57
N VAL A 496 0.49 -27.59 -14.74
CA VAL A 496 1.61 -26.63 -14.84
C VAL A 496 1.43 -25.69 -16.02
N ALA A 497 0.94 -26.18 -17.17
CA ALA A 497 0.67 -25.34 -18.33
C ALA A 497 -0.47 -24.36 -18.09
N VAL A 498 -1.55 -24.79 -17.40
CA VAL A 498 -2.65 -23.92 -16.99
C VAL A 498 -2.17 -22.84 -16.02
N LEU A 499 -1.45 -23.20 -14.96
CA LEU A 499 -0.89 -22.23 -14.00
C LEU A 499 0.02 -21.22 -14.67
N ALA A 500 0.90 -21.67 -15.57
CA ALA A 500 1.76 -20.79 -16.34
C ALA A 500 0.95 -19.80 -17.20
N ALA A 501 -0.09 -20.29 -17.89
CA ALA A 501 -0.97 -19.45 -18.70
C ALA A 501 -1.73 -18.41 -17.85
N LEU A 502 -2.25 -18.81 -16.69
CA LEU A 502 -2.92 -17.90 -15.75
C LEU A 502 -1.98 -16.79 -15.28
N VAL A 503 -0.76 -17.13 -14.87
CA VAL A 503 0.25 -16.14 -14.45
C VAL A 503 0.68 -15.27 -15.64
N ARG A 504 0.86 -15.83 -16.83
CA ARG A 504 1.23 -15.07 -18.03
C ARG A 504 0.18 -14.04 -18.43
N HIS A 505 -1.09 -14.38 -18.26
CA HIS A 505 -2.23 -13.63 -18.77
C HIS A 505 -3.09 -12.97 -17.69
N HIS A 506 -2.63 -12.89 -16.43
CA HIS A 506 -3.45 -12.37 -15.31
C HIS A 506 -3.99 -10.94 -15.53
N LEU A 507 -3.31 -10.11 -16.33
CA LEU A 507 -3.80 -8.77 -16.71
C LEU A 507 -4.66 -8.75 -17.98
N LEU A 508 -4.72 -9.85 -18.75
CA LEU A 508 -5.29 -9.89 -20.09
C LEU A 508 -6.76 -9.45 -20.12
N LEU A 509 -7.59 -9.99 -19.23
CA LEU A 509 -9.02 -9.71 -19.23
C LEU A 509 -9.31 -8.27 -18.85
N VAL A 510 -8.72 -7.77 -17.76
CA VAL A 510 -8.94 -6.39 -17.31
C VAL A 510 -8.38 -5.36 -18.29
N ASP A 511 -7.19 -5.60 -18.86
CA ASP A 511 -6.60 -4.69 -19.84
C ASP A 511 -7.39 -4.71 -21.15
N THR A 512 -7.84 -5.87 -21.62
CA THR A 512 -8.64 -5.95 -22.85
C THR A 512 -10.01 -5.32 -22.66
N ALA A 513 -10.72 -5.67 -21.59
CA ALA A 513 -12.06 -5.16 -21.30
C ALA A 513 -12.10 -3.63 -21.16
N THR A 514 -11.01 -3.02 -20.67
CA THR A 514 -10.97 -1.57 -20.43
C THR A 514 -10.29 -0.77 -21.54
N ARG A 515 -9.46 -1.40 -22.38
CA ARG A 515 -8.65 -0.69 -23.40
C ARG A 515 -8.94 -1.08 -24.84
N ARG A 516 -9.77 -2.09 -25.09
CA ARG A 516 -10.06 -2.57 -26.45
C ARG A 516 -11.55 -2.58 -26.74
N ASP A 517 -11.85 -2.56 -28.02
CA ASP A 517 -13.21 -2.71 -28.54
C ASP A 517 -13.63 -4.19 -28.42
N LEU A 518 -14.66 -4.45 -27.60
CA LEU A 518 -15.22 -5.78 -27.37
C LEU A 518 -16.14 -6.25 -28.51
N ASP A 519 -16.62 -5.32 -29.34
CA ASP A 519 -17.41 -5.62 -30.52
C ASP A 519 -16.53 -6.02 -31.71
N ASP A 520 -15.21 -5.76 -31.66
CA ASP A 520 -14.29 -6.27 -32.67
C ASP A 520 -14.05 -7.78 -32.50
N PRO A 521 -14.47 -8.63 -33.46
CA PRO A 521 -14.25 -10.06 -33.38
C PRO A 521 -12.77 -10.46 -33.33
N ALA A 522 -11.85 -9.60 -33.80
CA ALA A 522 -10.41 -9.82 -33.68
C ALA A 522 -9.94 -9.73 -32.23
N THR A 523 -10.47 -8.80 -31.43
CA THR A 523 -10.19 -8.69 -30.00
C THR A 523 -10.59 -9.98 -29.27
N VAL A 524 -11.83 -10.43 -29.47
CA VAL A 524 -12.35 -11.65 -28.81
C VAL A 524 -11.56 -12.89 -29.23
N ARG A 525 -11.24 -13.04 -30.52
CA ARG A 525 -10.42 -14.16 -31.01
C ARG A 525 -9.00 -14.16 -30.43
N ALA A 526 -8.36 -12.99 -30.32
CA ALA A 526 -7.02 -12.91 -29.75
C ALA A 526 -7.00 -13.36 -28.27
N VAL A 527 -8.03 -13.01 -27.49
CA VAL A 527 -8.18 -13.50 -26.11
C VAL A 527 -8.46 -15.00 -26.08
N ALA A 528 -9.34 -15.50 -26.96
CA ALA A 528 -9.64 -16.93 -27.06
C ALA A 528 -8.38 -17.76 -27.39
N GLU A 529 -7.56 -17.29 -28.34
CA GLU A 529 -6.31 -17.93 -28.73
C GLU A 529 -5.27 -17.90 -27.60
N ALA A 530 -5.15 -16.79 -26.88
CA ALA A 530 -4.24 -16.67 -25.75
C ALA A 530 -4.62 -17.60 -24.57
N VAL A 531 -5.92 -17.72 -24.27
CA VAL A 531 -6.42 -18.50 -23.14
C VAL A 531 -6.54 -20.00 -23.47
N GLY A 532 -6.84 -20.33 -24.74
CA GLY A 532 -6.80 -21.67 -25.31
C GLY A 532 -7.94 -22.62 -24.91
N SER A 533 -8.53 -22.51 -23.71
CA SER A 533 -9.62 -23.38 -23.26
C SER A 533 -10.63 -22.67 -22.35
N GLN A 534 -11.87 -23.17 -22.32
CA GLN A 534 -12.91 -22.64 -21.43
C GLN A 534 -12.54 -22.77 -19.96
N GLY A 535 -11.86 -23.87 -19.57
CA GLY A 535 -11.39 -24.06 -18.20
C GLY A 535 -10.37 -23.00 -17.77
N THR A 536 -9.41 -22.67 -18.64
CA THR A 536 -8.43 -21.61 -18.35
C THR A 536 -9.12 -20.24 -18.30
N LEU A 537 -10.11 -19.98 -19.16
CA LEU A 537 -10.88 -18.72 -19.16
C LEU A 537 -11.65 -18.53 -17.84
N GLU A 538 -12.29 -19.59 -17.37
CA GLU A 538 -13.03 -19.59 -16.11
C GLU A 538 -12.11 -19.24 -14.92
N LEU A 539 -10.96 -19.90 -14.83
CA LEU A 539 -9.96 -19.64 -13.79
C LEU A 539 -9.36 -18.23 -13.90
N LEU A 540 -9.06 -17.78 -15.13
CA LEU A 540 -8.50 -16.44 -15.37
C LEU A 540 -9.49 -15.34 -14.99
N HIS A 541 -10.78 -15.55 -15.25
CA HIS A 541 -11.83 -14.64 -14.83
C HIS A 541 -11.86 -14.49 -13.30
N ALA A 542 -11.94 -15.61 -12.57
CA ALA A 542 -11.94 -15.59 -11.11
C ALA A 542 -10.66 -14.98 -10.52
N LEU A 543 -9.49 -15.25 -11.13
CA LEU A 543 -8.21 -14.65 -10.74
C LEU A 543 -8.21 -13.13 -10.95
N THR A 544 -8.74 -12.66 -12.09
CA THR A 544 -8.83 -11.22 -12.41
C THR A 544 -9.69 -10.48 -11.38
N GLU A 545 -10.83 -11.06 -11.00
CA GLU A 545 -11.70 -10.48 -9.96
C GLU A 545 -10.99 -10.46 -8.60
N ALA A 546 -10.35 -11.56 -8.21
CA ALA A 546 -9.65 -11.67 -6.94
C ALA A 546 -8.51 -10.66 -6.80
N ASP A 547 -7.69 -10.50 -7.85
CA ASP A 547 -6.55 -9.57 -7.89
C ASP A 547 -7.01 -8.11 -7.78
N ALA A 548 -8.06 -7.75 -8.52
CA ALA A 548 -8.61 -6.41 -8.49
C ALA A 548 -9.24 -6.07 -7.11
N LEU A 549 -9.94 -7.03 -6.49
CA LEU A 549 -10.50 -6.87 -5.15
C LEU A 549 -9.41 -6.77 -4.06
N ALA A 550 -8.30 -7.49 -4.21
CA ALA A 550 -7.16 -7.44 -3.29
C ALA A 550 -6.36 -6.14 -3.41
N THR A 551 -6.27 -5.56 -4.62
CA THR A 551 -5.60 -4.29 -4.87
C THR A 551 -6.30 -3.13 -4.13
N GLY A 552 -7.64 -3.11 -4.10
CA GLY A 552 -8.44 -2.16 -3.33
C GLY A 552 -9.69 -1.66 -4.07
N PRO A 553 -10.58 -0.90 -3.40
CA PRO A 553 -11.87 -0.48 -3.95
C PRO A 553 -11.75 0.44 -5.19
N ALA A 554 -10.60 1.11 -5.38
CA ALA A 554 -10.35 1.90 -6.57
C ALA A 554 -9.99 1.04 -7.82
N ALA A 555 -9.58 -0.21 -7.61
CA ALA A 555 -9.15 -1.12 -8.67
C ALA A 555 -10.30 -1.96 -9.25
N TRP A 556 -11.36 -2.22 -8.50
CA TRP A 556 -12.54 -2.96 -8.98
C TRP A 556 -13.83 -2.17 -8.76
N SER A 557 -14.54 -1.85 -9.85
CA SER A 557 -15.87 -1.25 -9.82
C SER A 557 -16.88 -2.15 -10.52
N SER A 558 -18.16 -2.01 -10.22
CA SER A 558 -19.23 -2.79 -10.86
C SER A 558 -19.21 -2.67 -12.39
N TRP A 559 -18.90 -1.48 -12.90
CA TRP A 559 -18.66 -1.26 -14.33
C TRP A 559 -17.49 -2.06 -14.91
N ARG A 560 -16.32 -2.09 -14.23
CA ARG A 560 -15.19 -2.92 -14.71
C ARG A 560 -15.58 -4.40 -14.70
N GLY A 561 -16.29 -4.83 -13.67
CA GLY A 561 -16.82 -6.19 -13.57
C GLY A 561 -17.73 -6.55 -14.74
N SER A 562 -18.66 -5.66 -15.12
CA SER A 562 -19.58 -5.94 -16.24
C SER A 562 -18.86 -6.02 -17.61
N LEU A 563 -17.84 -5.19 -17.84
CA LEU A 563 -17.02 -5.27 -19.06
C LEU A 563 -16.21 -6.57 -19.13
N VAL A 564 -15.60 -6.98 -18.02
CA VAL A 564 -14.86 -8.24 -17.96
C VAL A 564 -15.81 -9.43 -18.16
N ALA A 565 -16.99 -9.41 -17.54
CA ALA A 565 -18.00 -10.45 -17.70
C ALA A 565 -18.52 -10.55 -19.16
N ASP A 566 -18.75 -9.42 -19.84
CA ASP A 566 -19.14 -9.42 -21.25
C ASP A 566 -18.04 -9.99 -22.15
N LEU A 567 -16.78 -9.57 -21.95
CA LEU A 567 -15.64 -10.15 -22.66
C LEU A 567 -15.55 -11.67 -22.44
N VAL A 568 -15.64 -12.14 -21.20
CA VAL A 568 -15.57 -13.57 -20.86
C VAL A 568 -16.70 -14.34 -21.54
N LYS A 569 -17.93 -13.81 -21.56
CA LYS A 569 -19.06 -14.43 -22.26
C LYS A 569 -18.79 -14.58 -23.76
N ARG A 570 -18.31 -13.53 -24.42
CA ARG A 570 -17.99 -13.55 -25.86
C ARG A 570 -16.86 -14.52 -26.17
N VAL A 571 -15.81 -14.55 -25.36
CA VAL A 571 -14.68 -15.48 -25.53
C VAL A 571 -15.11 -16.93 -25.29
N ALA A 572 -15.96 -17.18 -24.30
CA ALA A 572 -16.49 -18.52 -24.01
C ALA A 572 -17.30 -19.09 -25.19
N ALA A 573 -18.09 -18.25 -25.88
CA ALA A 573 -18.82 -18.62 -27.09
C ALA A 573 -17.86 -19.02 -28.22
N VAL A 574 -16.82 -18.22 -28.48
CA VAL A 574 -15.79 -18.55 -29.48
C VAL A 574 -15.10 -19.87 -29.16
N LEU A 575 -14.75 -20.11 -27.90
CA LEU A 575 -14.14 -21.37 -27.45
C LEU A 575 -15.11 -22.57 -27.51
N ALA A 576 -16.42 -22.33 -27.47
CA ALA A 576 -17.45 -23.36 -27.67
C ALA A 576 -17.61 -23.76 -29.15
N GLY A 577 -16.95 -23.04 -30.07
CA GLY A 577 -17.06 -23.24 -31.51
C GLY A 577 -18.08 -22.32 -32.19
N ASP A 578 -18.67 -21.37 -31.48
CA ASP A 578 -19.53 -20.36 -32.09
C ASP A 578 -18.66 -19.43 -32.94
N ALA A 579 -19.09 -19.16 -34.18
CA ALA A 579 -18.47 -18.10 -34.95
C ALA A 579 -18.71 -16.79 -34.22
N PRO A 580 -17.67 -15.97 -33.93
CA PRO A 580 -17.92 -14.65 -33.36
C PRO A 580 -18.81 -13.91 -34.36
N GLU A 581 -20.04 -13.60 -33.95
CA GLU A 581 -20.97 -12.85 -34.79
C GLU A 581 -20.24 -11.57 -35.22
N GLU A 582 -20.07 -11.40 -36.53
CA GLU A 582 -19.67 -10.09 -37.03
C GLU A 582 -20.83 -9.17 -36.69
N PRO A 583 -20.60 -8.09 -35.91
CA PRO A 583 -21.69 -7.18 -35.64
C PRO A 583 -22.16 -6.62 -36.98
N GLU A 584 -23.34 -7.06 -37.43
CA GLU A 584 -24.12 -6.27 -38.37
C GLU A 584 -24.23 -4.88 -37.74
N ALA A 585 -23.89 -3.85 -38.51
CA ALA A 585 -23.83 -2.49 -37.99
C ALA A 585 -25.19 -2.13 -37.39
N ALA A 586 -25.33 -2.27 -36.06
CA ALA A 586 -26.62 -2.32 -35.40
C ALA A 586 -27.50 -1.17 -35.91
N ALA A 587 -28.72 -1.48 -36.34
CA ALA A 587 -29.62 -0.43 -36.83
C ALA A 587 -29.70 0.68 -35.77
N PRO A 588 -29.58 1.96 -36.14
CA PRO A 588 -29.67 3.04 -35.18
C PRO A 588 -30.99 2.90 -34.42
N THR A 589 -30.93 3.07 -33.09
CA THR A 589 -32.16 3.04 -32.29
C THR A 589 -33.08 4.18 -32.71
N ALA A 590 -34.38 4.05 -32.48
CA ALA A 590 -35.35 5.10 -32.81
C ALA A 590 -35.00 6.47 -32.18
N GLU A 591 -34.31 6.49 -31.04
CA GLU A 591 -33.80 7.74 -30.46
C GLU A 591 -32.61 8.29 -31.24
N GLN A 592 -31.64 7.46 -31.61
CA GLN A 592 -30.49 7.88 -32.40
C GLN A 592 -30.92 8.44 -33.76
N GLU A 593 -31.88 7.80 -34.42
CA GLU A 593 -32.50 8.31 -35.65
C GLU A 593 -33.18 9.67 -35.42
N ARG A 594 -33.98 9.79 -34.35
CA ARG A 594 -34.63 11.07 -33.99
C ARG A 594 -33.61 12.18 -33.78
N LEU A 595 -32.55 11.92 -33.02
CA LEU A 595 -31.48 12.90 -32.76
C LEU A 595 -30.76 13.29 -34.05
N ALA A 596 -30.50 12.33 -34.94
CA ALA A 596 -29.87 12.59 -36.23
C ALA A 596 -30.73 13.46 -37.15
N ILE A 597 -32.03 13.16 -37.25
CA ILE A 597 -32.98 13.98 -38.02
C ILE A 597 -33.05 15.42 -37.46
N GLU A 598 -33.09 15.57 -36.14
CA GLU A 598 -33.11 16.89 -35.49
C GLU A 598 -31.81 17.66 -35.72
N ALA A 599 -30.66 16.99 -35.70
CA ALA A 599 -29.36 17.62 -35.96
C ALA A 599 -29.28 18.21 -37.37
N VAL A 600 -29.80 17.49 -38.37
CA VAL A 600 -29.89 18.01 -39.75
C VAL A 600 -30.90 19.15 -39.83
N ALA A 601 -32.09 19.00 -39.25
CA ALA A 601 -33.13 20.02 -39.29
C ALA A 601 -32.72 21.35 -38.64
N THR A 602 -31.91 21.27 -37.58
CA THR A 602 -31.42 22.46 -36.84
C THR A 602 -30.07 22.97 -37.33
N GLY A 603 -29.34 22.19 -38.15
CA GLY A 603 -27.99 22.51 -38.61
C GLY A 603 -26.95 22.57 -37.49
N GLY A 604 -27.23 21.98 -36.33
CA GLY A 604 -26.36 22.06 -35.15
C GLY A 604 -26.41 20.81 -34.28
N PRO A 605 -25.52 20.69 -33.27
CA PRO A 605 -25.46 19.53 -32.41
C PRO A 605 -26.74 19.36 -31.58
N VAL A 606 -27.22 18.11 -31.48
CA VAL A 606 -28.30 17.69 -30.60
C VAL A 606 -27.74 16.62 -29.68
N LEU A 607 -28.07 16.68 -28.38
CA LEU A 607 -27.53 15.74 -27.41
C LEU A 607 -28.57 15.22 -26.42
N SER A 608 -28.39 13.98 -26.00
CA SER A 608 -29.18 13.27 -24.99
C SER A 608 -28.24 12.79 -23.88
N LEU A 609 -28.60 13.06 -22.63
CA LEU A 609 -27.88 12.57 -21.44
C LEU A 609 -28.76 11.56 -20.72
N ARG A 610 -28.26 10.33 -20.56
CA ARG A 610 -28.93 9.28 -19.79
C ARG A 610 -28.05 8.89 -18.62
N ALA A 611 -28.50 9.21 -17.41
CA ALA A 611 -27.90 8.65 -16.21
C ALA A 611 -28.20 7.16 -16.19
N GLN A 612 -27.17 6.32 -16.18
CA GLN A 612 -27.34 4.90 -15.91
C GLN A 612 -27.12 4.67 -14.42
N THR A 613 -28.16 4.21 -13.75
CA THR A 613 -28.11 3.71 -12.37
C THR A 613 -28.31 2.21 -12.41
N GLU A 614 -27.59 1.49 -11.56
CA GLU A 614 -27.78 0.04 -11.42
C GLU A 614 -29.24 -0.33 -11.14
N PRO A 615 -29.77 -1.43 -11.70
CA PRO A 615 -30.87 -2.12 -11.07
C PRO A 615 -30.40 -2.68 -9.72
N PRO A 616 -31.21 -2.59 -8.65
CA PRO A 616 -30.79 -3.05 -7.33
C PRO A 616 -30.40 -4.53 -7.38
N VAL A 617 -29.20 -4.84 -6.89
CA VAL A 617 -28.72 -6.22 -6.75
C VAL A 617 -29.62 -6.91 -5.73
N THR A 618 -30.49 -7.82 -6.18
CA THR A 618 -31.21 -8.73 -5.28
C THR A 618 -30.27 -9.87 -4.89
N ALA A 619 -29.29 -9.57 -4.06
CA ALA A 619 -28.60 -10.57 -3.26
C ALA A 619 -29.09 -10.41 -1.83
N GLU A 620 -29.76 -11.43 -1.31
CA GLU A 620 -30.12 -11.53 0.10
C GLU A 620 -28.82 -11.37 0.92
N ASP A 621 -28.79 -10.39 1.84
CA ASP A 621 -27.71 -10.08 2.81
C ASP A 621 -26.67 -8.98 2.53
N GLN A 622 -26.92 -8.01 1.64
CA GLN A 622 -26.22 -6.71 1.71
C GLN A 622 -27.18 -5.55 2.04
N PRO A 623 -26.83 -4.63 2.96
CA PRO A 623 -27.63 -3.42 3.16
C PRO A 623 -27.60 -2.60 1.87
N ALA A 624 -28.77 -2.21 1.38
CA ALA A 624 -28.93 -1.39 0.18
C ALA A 624 -28.17 -0.06 0.34
N GLY A 625 -26.96 0.00 -0.19
CA GLY A 625 -26.27 1.26 -0.45
C GLY A 625 -27.00 2.03 -1.55
N ASP A 626 -26.86 3.35 -1.57
CA ASP A 626 -27.30 4.15 -2.72
C ASP A 626 -26.62 3.59 -3.99
N PRO A 627 -27.38 3.34 -5.08
CA PRO A 627 -26.81 2.78 -6.30
C PRO A 627 -25.69 3.69 -6.81
N GLU A 628 -24.49 3.15 -6.97
CA GLU A 628 -23.39 3.91 -7.57
C GLU A 628 -23.78 4.30 -9.00
N PRO A 629 -23.65 5.59 -9.40
CA PRO A 629 -23.90 5.98 -10.77
C PRO A 629 -22.81 5.37 -11.66
N LEU A 630 -23.21 4.46 -12.56
CA LEU A 630 -22.34 3.77 -13.54
C LEU A 630 -21.68 4.75 -14.55
N GLY A 631 -22.05 6.02 -14.50
CA GLY A 631 -21.67 7.08 -15.42
C GLY A 631 -22.89 7.62 -16.16
N VAL A 632 -22.63 8.54 -17.09
CA VAL A 632 -23.65 9.09 -17.97
C VAL A 632 -23.35 8.68 -19.38
N GLU A 633 -24.33 8.09 -20.04
CA GLU A 633 -24.32 7.91 -21.47
C GLU A 633 -24.69 9.25 -22.11
N LEU A 634 -23.75 9.80 -22.87
CA LEU A 634 -23.90 11.03 -23.64
C LEU A 634 -23.95 10.66 -25.11
N VAL A 635 -25.14 10.77 -25.70
CA VAL A 635 -25.35 10.58 -27.14
C VAL A 635 -25.41 11.96 -27.79
N ILE A 636 -24.56 12.22 -28.78
CA ILE A 636 -24.52 13.48 -29.52
C ILE A 636 -24.71 13.16 -31.00
N ALA A 637 -25.68 13.79 -31.65
CA ALA A 637 -25.82 13.83 -33.09
C ALA A 637 -25.35 15.20 -33.59
N VAL A 638 -24.40 15.22 -34.53
CA VAL A 638 -23.85 16.44 -35.10
C VAL A 638 -23.80 16.29 -36.62
N PRO A 639 -24.17 17.31 -37.43
CA PRO A 639 -23.89 17.28 -38.87
C PRO A 639 -22.41 16.96 -39.12
N ASP A 640 -22.11 16.10 -40.10
CA ASP A 640 -20.74 15.72 -40.43
C ASP A 640 -19.93 16.94 -40.88
N GLN A 641 -18.94 17.31 -40.08
CA GLN A 641 -18.08 18.47 -40.31
C GLN A 641 -16.72 18.29 -39.61
N PRO A 642 -15.67 19.02 -40.05
CA PRO A 642 -14.40 19.03 -39.34
C PRO A 642 -14.53 19.62 -37.92
N GLY A 643 -13.66 19.21 -37.02
CA GLY A 643 -13.50 19.73 -35.67
C GLY A 643 -14.37 19.02 -34.63
N VAL A 644 -15.24 18.08 -35.01
CA VAL A 644 -16.26 17.52 -34.11
C VAL A 644 -15.63 16.81 -32.91
N LEU A 645 -14.67 15.93 -33.16
CA LEU A 645 -14.03 15.16 -32.09
C LEU A 645 -13.27 16.03 -31.09
N PRO A 646 -12.34 16.92 -31.51
CA PRO A 646 -11.68 17.81 -30.57
C PRO A 646 -12.68 18.76 -29.89
N ALA A 647 -13.67 19.31 -30.60
CA ALA A 647 -14.68 20.18 -29.99
C ALA A 647 -15.42 19.49 -28.83
N VAL A 648 -15.90 18.26 -29.04
CA VAL A 648 -16.59 17.48 -28.00
C VAL A 648 -15.64 17.15 -26.84
N ALA A 649 -14.46 16.61 -27.11
CA ALA A 649 -13.48 16.28 -26.07
C ALA A 649 -13.07 17.52 -25.24
N GLY A 650 -12.89 18.66 -25.91
CA GLY A 650 -12.52 19.93 -25.29
C GLY A 650 -13.62 20.50 -24.40
N VAL A 651 -14.88 20.51 -24.87
CA VAL A 651 -16.03 20.95 -24.07
C VAL A 651 -16.21 20.08 -22.84
N LEU A 652 -16.14 18.74 -22.99
CA LEU A 652 -16.23 17.83 -21.85
C LEU A 652 -15.10 18.07 -20.84
N ALA A 653 -13.87 18.26 -21.31
CA ALA A 653 -12.74 18.58 -20.46
C ALA A 653 -12.92 19.90 -19.71
N VAL A 654 -13.44 20.96 -20.35
CA VAL A 654 -13.77 22.26 -19.72
C VAL A 654 -14.82 22.10 -18.62
N HIS A 655 -15.80 21.23 -18.82
CA HIS A 655 -16.85 20.91 -17.83
C HIS A 655 -16.43 19.87 -16.78
N ARG A 656 -15.14 19.48 -16.73
CA ARG A 656 -14.60 18.47 -15.79
C ARG A 656 -15.29 17.11 -15.90
N LEU A 657 -15.65 16.72 -17.12
CA LEU A 657 -16.15 15.40 -17.43
C LEU A 657 -14.98 14.53 -17.91
N THR A 658 -14.74 13.43 -17.21
CA THR A 658 -13.77 12.41 -17.62
C THR A 658 -14.43 11.48 -18.62
N VAL A 659 -13.83 11.34 -19.79
CA VAL A 659 -14.27 10.41 -20.84
C VAL A 659 -13.72 9.01 -20.50
N ARG A 660 -14.59 8.00 -20.58
CA ARG A 660 -14.23 6.59 -20.36
C ARG A 660 -14.21 5.82 -21.67
N THR A 661 -15.25 6.02 -22.49
CA THR A 661 -15.35 5.46 -23.84
C THR A 661 -15.91 6.52 -24.78
N ALA A 662 -15.49 6.46 -26.03
CA ALA A 662 -15.94 7.36 -27.08
C ALA A 662 -16.10 6.60 -28.39
N GLU A 663 -17.33 6.40 -28.83
CA GLU A 663 -17.63 5.83 -30.15
C GLU A 663 -18.08 6.94 -31.11
N LEU A 664 -17.68 6.83 -32.37
CA LEU A 664 -18.03 7.77 -33.43
C LEU A 664 -18.48 6.97 -34.67
N ARG A 665 -19.74 7.18 -35.08
CA ARG A 665 -20.33 6.50 -36.24
C ARG A 665 -21.00 7.50 -37.17
N ALA A 666 -20.69 7.44 -38.45
CA ALA A 666 -21.49 8.13 -39.47
C ALA A 666 -22.80 7.37 -39.70
N LEU A 667 -23.92 8.09 -39.69
CA LEU A 667 -25.23 7.58 -40.03
C LEU A 667 -25.67 8.12 -41.38
N ASP A 668 -26.08 7.21 -42.26
CA ASP A 668 -26.86 7.54 -43.45
C ASP A 668 -28.32 7.75 -43.03
N LEU A 669 -28.91 8.87 -43.46
CA LEU A 669 -30.28 9.21 -43.09
C LEU A 669 -31.28 8.51 -44.02
N PRO A 670 -32.53 8.29 -43.56
CA PRO A 670 -33.59 7.72 -44.39
C PRO A 670 -33.82 8.50 -45.69
N ASP A 671 -34.30 7.81 -46.73
CA ASP A 671 -34.58 8.38 -48.05
C ASP A 671 -35.39 9.69 -47.97
N GLY A 672 -34.83 10.79 -48.49
CA GLY A 672 -35.48 12.10 -48.57
C GLY A 672 -34.89 13.18 -47.65
N VAL A 673 -33.90 12.87 -46.81
CA VAL A 673 -33.16 13.86 -46.00
C VAL A 673 -31.72 13.98 -46.52
N GLU A 674 -31.36 15.13 -47.11
CA GLU A 674 -29.98 15.40 -47.55
C GLU A 674 -29.10 15.81 -46.36
N GLY A 675 -28.02 15.06 -46.12
CA GLY A 675 -27.03 15.34 -45.09
C GLY A 675 -26.36 14.08 -44.55
N SER A 676 -25.19 14.23 -43.95
CA SER A 676 -24.55 13.17 -43.15
C SER A 676 -24.48 13.61 -41.69
N VAL A 677 -24.72 12.68 -40.77
CA VAL A 677 -24.67 12.94 -39.33
C VAL A 677 -23.64 12.03 -38.69
N LEU A 678 -22.79 12.62 -37.86
CA LEU A 678 -21.95 11.90 -36.93
C LEU A 678 -22.70 11.69 -35.62
N LEU A 679 -22.86 10.43 -35.25
CA LEU A 679 -23.36 10.00 -33.96
C LEU A 679 -22.17 9.67 -33.05
N LEU A 680 -22.12 10.32 -31.89
CA LEU A 680 -21.14 10.11 -30.85
C LEU A 680 -21.83 9.45 -29.66
N ASN A 681 -21.41 8.23 -29.30
CA ASN A 681 -21.88 7.57 -28.08
C ASN A 681 -20.75 7.51 -27.05
N TRP A 682 -20.79 8.36 -26.03
CA TRP A 682 -19.70 8.57 -25.10
C TRP A 682 -20.15 8.25 -23.68
N ARG A 683 -19.33 7.52 -22.93
CA ARG A 683 -19.53 7.38 -21.48
C ARG A 683 -18.63 8.36 -20.74
N VAL A 684 -19.26 9.18 -19.90
CA VAL A 684 -18.59 10.23 -19.15
C VAL A 684 -18.93 10.16 -17.66
N ALA A 685 -18.00 10.62 -16.83
CA ALA A 685 -18.20 10.77 -15.39
C ALA A 685 -17.77 12.17 -14.94
N ALA A 686 -18.54 12.80 -14.04
CA ALA A 686 -18.12 14.06 -13.44
C ALA A 686 -16.94 13.83 -12.51
N GLN A 687 -15.89 14.64 -12.63
CA GLN A 687 -14.75 14.59 -11.71
C GLN A 687 -15.15 15.03 -10.29
N TYR A 688 -16.05 16.01 -10.20
CA TYR A 688 -16.60 16.52 -8.93
C TYR A 688 -18.00 17.11 -9.14
N GLY A 689 -18.88 16.96 -8.15
CA GLY A 689 -20.19 17.61 -8.13
C GLY A 689 -21.23 16.96 -9.05
N SER A 690 -22.33 17.70 -9.30
CA SER A 690 -23.39 17.25 -10.19
C SER A 690 -23.06 17.48 -11.66
N LEU A 691 -23.69 16.69 -12.53
CA LEU A 691 -23.52 16.80 -13.96
C LEU A 691 -24.01 18.16 -14.48
N PRO A 692 -23.33 18.75 -15.48
CA PRO A 692 -23.80 19.97 -16.13
C PRO A 692 -25.14 19.72 -16.84
N GLN A 693 -25.97 20.75 -16.92
CA GLN A 693 -27.23 20.68 -17.68
C GLN A 693 -26.95 20.47 -19.18
N ALA A 694 -27.73 19.58 -19.81
CA ALA A 694 -27.65 19.27 -21.24
C ALA A 694 -27.63 20.53 -22.12
N ALA A 695 -28.49 21.51 -21.82
CA ALA A 695 -28.57 22.76 -22.57
C ALA A 695 -27.25 23.58 -22.52
N ARG A 696 -26.52 23.53 -21.40
CA ARG A 696 -25.24 24.22 -21.25
C ARG A 696 -24.13 23.54 -22.03
N LEU A 697 -24.06 22.20 -21.96
CA LEU A 697 -23.14 21.42 -22.79
C LEU A 697 -23.40 21.67 -24.28
N ARG A 698 -24.68 21.72 -24.69
CA ARG A 698 -25.07 22.01 -26.07
C ARG A 698 -24.61 23.40 -26.51
N ALA A 699 -24.86 24.42 -25.69
CA ALA A 699 -24.49 25.79 -26.02
C ALA A 699 -22.97 25.96 -26.18
N ASP A 700 -22.17 25.36 -25.28
CA ASP A 700 -20.72 25.40 -25.39
C ASP A 700 -20.19 24.55 -26.56
N LEU A 701 -20.88 23.45 -26.92
CA LEU A 701 -20.54 22.65 -28.10
C LEU A 701 -20.84 23.40 -29.41
N VAL A 702 -21.96 24.11 -29.52
CA VAL A 702 -22.25 24.99 -30.67
C VAL A 702 -21.11 26.02 -30.83
N ARG A 703 -20.73 26.67 -29.72
CA ARG A 703 -19.66 27.68 -29.71
C ARG A 703 -18.27 27.10 -29.99
N ALA A 704 -18.04 25.85 -29.64
CA ALA A 704 -16.80 25.15 -29.97
C ALA A 704 -16.72 24.85 -31.46
N LEU A 705 -17.81 24.38 -32.06
CA LEU A 705 -17.89 24.02 -33.48
C LEU A 705 -17.87 25.25 -34.40
N ASP A 706 -18.42 26.39 -33.97
CA ASP A 706 -18.37 27.65 -34.73
C ASP A 706 -17.07 28.47 -34.48
N GLY A 707 -16.19 27.99 -33.60
CA GLY A 707 -14.91 28.60 -33.28
C GLY A 707 -14.96 29.81 -32.32
N SER A 708 -16.14 30.17 -31.78
CA SER A 708 -16.31 31.29 -30.84
C SER A 708 -15.95 30.95 -29.38
N LEU A 709 -15.63 29.69 -29.08
CA LEU A 709 -15.12 29.24 -27.78
C LEU A 709 -13.63 28.86 -27.89
N ASP A 710 -12.77 29.65 -27.23
CA ASP A 710 -11.35 29.32 -27.09
C ASP A 710 -11.15 28.18 -26.07
N ILE A 711 -11.25 26.94 -26.55
CA ILE A 711 -11.02 25.73 -25.75
C ILE A 711 -9.56 25.65 -25.29
N ALA A 712 -8.60 25.95 -26.18
CA ALA A 712 -7.18 25.81 -25.89
C ALA A 712 -6.75 26.77 -24.77
N GLY A 713 -7.16 28.05 -24.84
CA GLY A 713 -6.91 29.04 -23.80
C GLY A 713 -7.52 28.65 -22.46
N ARG A 714 -8.78 28.18 -22.43
CA ARG A 714 -9.44 27.74 -21.18
C ARG A 714 -8.77 26.52 -20.55
N LEU A 715 -8.29 25.59 -21.36
CA LEU A 715 -7.56 24.42 -20.86
C LEU A 715 -6.18 24.84 -20.32
N ALA A 716 -5.50 25.79 -20.97
CA ALA A 716 -4.20 26.31 -20.55
C ALA A 716 -4.29 27.12 -19.24
N GLU A 717 -5.29 28.00 -19.11
CA GLU A 717 -5.58 28.72 -17.86
C GLU A 717 -5.83 27.73 -16.71
N ARG A 718 -6.54 26.63 -16.98
CA ARG A 718 -6.77 25.58 -16.00
C ARG A 718 -5.48 24.86 -15.62
N ASP A 719 -4.67 24.46 -16.59
CA ASP A 719 -3.41 23.76 -16.33
C ASP A 719 -2.46 24.64 -15.49
N ALA A 720 -2.44 25.95 -15.74
CA ALA A 720 -1.67 26.93 -14.96
C ALA A 720 -2.22 27.14 -13.53
N ALA A 721 -3.53 26.98 -13.31
CA ALA A 721 -4.17 27.17 -12.00
C ALA A 721 -3.92 26.00 -11.03
N TYR A 722 -3.46 24.83 -11.51
CA TYR A 722 -3.08 23.72 -10.65
C TYR A 722 -1.56 23.72 -10.43
N PRO A 723 -1.07 23.65 -9.17
CA PRO A 723 0.36 23.54 -8.92
C PRO A 723 0.89 22.25 -9.58
N ARG A 724 1.83 22.36 -10.52
CA ARG A 724 2.63 21.21 -10.95
C ARG A 724 3.17 20.54 -9.68
N ARG A 725 2.82 19.28 -9.45
CA ARG A 725 3.45 18.46 -8.39
C ARG A 725 4.96 18.52 -8.65
N ARG A 726 5.67 19.36 -7.89
CA ARG A 726 7.13 19.42 -7.94
C ARG A 726 7.61 18.06 -7.44
N GLY A 727 8.20 17.23 -8.30
CA GLY A 727 8.87 16.02 -7.83
C GLY A 727 9.13 14.92 -8.85
N VAL A 728 8.35 14.78 -9.94
CA VAL A 728 8.59 13.72 -10.92
C VAL A 728 8.37 14.26 -12.34
N VAL A 729 9.43 14.29 -13.15
CA VAL A 729 9.31 14.48 -14.59
C VAL A 729 8.71 13.21 -15.15
N ALA A 730 7.47 13.27 -15.65
CA ALA A 730 6.87 12.11 -16.28
C ALA A 730 7.71 11.69 -17.49
N PRO A 731 7.87 10.37 -17.74
CA PRO A 731 8.53 9.91 -18.95
C PRO A 731 7.82 10.46 -20.20
N PRO A 732 8.53 10.65 -21.31
CA PRO A 732 7.94 11.19 -22.53
C PRO A 732 6.81 10.28 -23.03
N ALA A 733 5.79 10.90 -23.64
CA ALA A 733 4.70 10.18 -24.27
C ALA A 733 5.23 9.19 -25.31
N ARG A 734 4.58 8.03 -25.42
CA ARG A 734 4.86 6.99 -26.42
C ARG A 734 3.60 6.68 -27.17
N VAL A 735 3.71 6.59 -28.50
CA VAL A 735 2.61 6.22 -29.39
C VAL A 735 3.04 5.02 -30.23
N ALA A 736 2.21 3.99 -30.27
CA ALA A 736 2.49 2.76 -31.01
C ALA A 736 1.31 2.38 -31.89
N VAL A 737 1.60 1.79 -33.04
CA VAL A 737 0.58 1.14 -33.89
C VAL A 737 0.49 -0.32 -33.46
N ALA A 738 -0.66 -0.77 -32.99
CA ALA A 738 -0.84 -2.15 -32.58
C ALA A 738 -0.93 -3.06 -33.82
N SER A 739 -0.05 -4.06 -33.89
CA SER A 739 -0.02 -5.04 -34.98
C SER A 739 -1.22 -5.99 -34.90
N ALA A 740 -1.94 -6.17 -36.01
CA ALA A 740 -3.03 -7.15 -36.15
C ALA A 740 -4.18 -7.01 -35.12
N ALA A 741 -4.41 -5.80 -34.59
CA ALA A 741 -5.42 -5.59 -33.55
C ALA A 741 -6.87 -5.52 -34.07
N SER A 742 -7.06 -5.24 -35.36
CA SER A 742 -8.39 -5.17 -36.00
C SER A 742 -8.28 -5.45 -37.50
N ARG A 743 -9.34 -6.02 -38.08
CA ARG A 743 -9.50 -6.13 -39.55
C ARG A 743 -10.17 -4.89 -40.17
N HIS A 744 -10.79 -4.05 -39.35
CA HIS A 744 -11.65 -2.96 -39.80
C HIS A 744 -11.06 -1.57 -39.50
N ALA A 745 -10.04 -1.48 -38.64
CA ALA A 745 -9.36 -0.24 -38.34
C ALA A 745 -7.87 -0.46 -38.05
N THR A 746 -7.10 0.62 -38.09
CA THR A 746 -5.76 0.67 -37.51
C THR A 746 -5.87 1.11 -36.06
N VAL A 747 -5.26 0.38 -35.13
CA VAL A 747 -5.29 0.72 -33.71
C VAL A 747 -4.03 1.47 -33.32
N ILE A 748 -4.19 2.69 -32.79
CA ILE A 748 -3.13 3.54 -32.28
C ILE A 748 -3.23 3.57 -30.75
N GLU A 749 -2.20 3.08 -30.07
CA GLU A 749 -2.07 3.11 -28.62
C GLU A 749 -1.25 4.33 -28.19
N VAL A 750 -1.79 5.14 -27.29
CA VAL A 750 -1.15 6.33 -26.74
C VAL A 750 -0.91 6.13 -25.25
N ARG A 751 0.34 6.27 -24.81
CA ARG A 751 0.72 6.28 -23.39
C ARG A 751 1.33 7.63 -23.05
N ALA A 752 0.67 8.40 -22.19
CA ALA A 752 1.09 9.75 -21.83
C ALA A 752 0.75 10.07 -20.36
N GLN A 753 1.33 11.13 -19.81
CA GLN A 753 0.88 11.66 -18.52
C GLN A 753 -0.55 12.18 -18.66
N ASP A 754 -1.43 11.80 -17.75
CA ASP A 754 -2.80 12.32 -17.73
C ASP A 754 -2.77 13.80 -17.39
N ALA A 755 -3.47 14.59 -18.21
CA ALA A 755 -3.49 16.03 -18.10
C ALA A 755 -4.80 16.61 -18.64
N PRO A 756 -5.28 17.73 -18.06
CA PRO A 756 -6.34 18.56 -18.63
C PRO A 756 -6.33 18.65 -20.16
N GLY A 757 -7.34 18.05 -20.82
CA GLY A 757 -7.50 18.16 -22.27
C GLY A 757 -6.55 17.30 -23.11
N LEU A 758 -5.98 16.22 -22.54
CA LEU A 758 -5.20 15.25 -23.31
C LEU A 758 -5.97 14.73 -24.54
N LEU A 759 -7.21 14.26 -24.37
CA LEU A 759 -8.05 13.76 -25.46
C LEU A 759 -8.35 14.83 -26.53
N PHE A 760 -8.48 16.10 -26.13
CA PHE A 760 -8.63 17.23 -27.07
C PHE A 760 -7.41 17.36 -27.97
N ARG A 761 -6.20 17.34 -27.39
CA ARG A 761 -4.93 17.42 -28.14
C ARG A 761 -4.72 16.23 -29.06
N ILE A 762 -5.01 15.01 -28.58
CA ILE A 762 -4.96 13.81 -29.41
C ILE A 762 -5.94 13.92 -30.57
N GLY A 763 -7.16 14.39 -30.28
CA GLY A 763 -8.20 14.60 -31.27
C GLY A 763 -7.80 15.55 -32.39
N GLN A 764 -7.20 16.69 -32.03
CA GLN A 764 -6.66 17.64 -33.01
C GLN A 764 -5.56 16.99 -33.86
N ALA A 765 -4.63 16.26 -33.24
CA ALA A 765 -3.53 15.62 -33.96
C ALA A 765 -4.01 14.53 -34.95
N LEU A 766 -5.04 13.76 -34.57
CA LEU A 766 -5.67 12.77 -35.45
C LEU A 766 -6.37 13.46 -36.63
N GLU A 767 -7.10 14.54 -36.37
CA GLU A 767 -7.79 15.29 -37.40
C GLU A 767 -6.83 15.99 -38.37
N ASP A 768 -5.76 16.60 -37.86
CA ASP A 768 -4.67 17.18 -38.66
C ASP A 768 -3.92 16.13 -39.49
N ALA A 769 -4.02 14.85 -39.11
CA ALA A 769 -3.46 13.75 -39.88
C ALA A 769 -4.44 13.21 -40.94
N GLY A 770 -5.68 13.72 -41.00
CA GLY A 770 -6.68 13.36 -42.00
C GLY A 770 -7.32 11.98 -41.78
N VAL A 771 -7.20 11.41 -40.58
CA VAL A 771 -7.75 10.09 -40.25
C VAL A 771 -9.10 10.22 -39.55
N ARG A 772 -9.99 9.26 -39.79
CA ARG A 772 -11.30 9.19 -39.11
C ARG A 772 -11.20 8.25 -37.92
N MET A 773 -11.74 8.67 -36.77
CA MET A 773 -11.87 7.80 -35.61
C MET A 773 -13.18 7.01 -35.69
N ARG A 774 -13.11 5.70 -35.47
CA ARG A 774 -14.27 4.81 -35.33
C ARG A 774 -14.66 4.65 -33.86
N SER A 775 -13.68 4.37 -33.02
CA SER A 775 -13.86 4.23 -31.57
C SER A 775 -12.58 4.59 -30.84
N ALA A 776 -12.74 4.99 -29.58
CA ALA A 776 -11.65 5.21 -28.64
C ALA A 776 -12.02 4.68 -27.25
N HIS A 777 -11.05 4.01 -26.64
CA HIS A 777 -11.10 3.53 -25.28
C HIS A 777 -10.09 4.33 -24.46
N VAL A 778 -10.57 5.06 -23.46
CA VAL A 778 -9.79 6.02 -22.69
C VAL A 778 -9.65 5.49 -21.26
N SER A 779 -8.43 5.22 -20.83
CA SER A 779 -8.17 4.60 -19.54
C SER A 779 -7.07 5.33 -18.79
N THR A 780 -7.40 5.86 -17.61
CA THR A 780 -6.43 6.48 -16.71
C THR A 780 -5.97 5.48 -15.66
N LEU A 781 -4.66 5.23 -15.60
CA LEU A 781 -3.99 4.42 -14.58
C LEU A 781 -3.05 5.31 -13.75
N GLY A 782 -3.50 5.66 -12.53
CA GLY A 782 -2.74 6.55 -11.66
C GLY A 782 -2.60 7.95 -12.26
N ALA A 783 -1.37 8.34 -12.61
CA ALA A 783 -1.06 9.63 -13.24
C ALA A 783 -0.83 9.54 -14.76
N ASN A 784 -1.02 8.36 -15.36
CA ASN A 784 -0.81 8.13 -16.79
C ASN A 784 -2.14 7.75 -17.47
N ALA A 785 -2.34 8.24 -18.68
CA ALA A 785 -3.38 7.79 -19.59
C ALA A 785 -2.82 6.72 -20.54
N VAL A 786 -3.59 5.67 -20.76
CA VAL A 786 -3.35 4.59 -21.73
C VAL A 786 -4.59 4.48 -22.59
N ASP A 787 -4.56 5.14 -23.73
CA ASP A 787 -5.71 5.28 -24.62
C ASP A 787 -5.48 4.49 -25.91
N ALA A 788 -6.54 3.89 -26.44
CA ALA A 788 -6.51 3.18 -27.72
C ALA A 788 -7.52 3.80 -28.68
N PHE A 789 -7.05 4.17 -29.88
CA PHE A 789 -7.85 4.80 -30.93
C PHE A 789 -7.92 3.90 -32.15
N TYR A 790 -9.13 3.52 -32.55
CA TYR A 790 -9.40 2.76 -33.76
C TYR A 790 -9.67 3.75 -34.89
N VAL A 791 -8.74 3.86 -35.83
CA VAL A 791 -8.76 4.86 -36.91
C VAL A 791 -8.79 4.23 -38.30
N THR A 792 -9.41 4.92 -39.24
CA THR A 792 -9.53 4.53 -40.65
C THR A 792 -9.13 5.68 -41.56
N ASP A 793 -8.88 5.37 -42.82
CA ASP A 793 -8.80 6.38 -43.88
C ASP A 793 -10.18 7.01 -44.14
N ALA A 794 -10.23 7.96 -45.08
CA ALA A 794 -11.48 8.63 -45.47
C ALA A 794 -12.54 7.68 -46.06
N LYS A 795 -12.13 6.50 -46.56
CA LYS A 795 -13.00 5.47 -47.15
C LYS A 795 -13.46 4.43 -46.12
N GLY A 796 -13.05 4.55 -44.86
CA GLY A 796 -13.39 3.62 -43.79
C GLY A 796 -12.53 2.35 -43.77
N ALA A 797 -11.39 2.33 -44.48
CA ALA A 797 -10.46 1.20 -44.49
C ALA A 797 -9.31 1.41 -43.48
N PRO A 798 -8.67 0.32 -42.99
CA PRO A 798 -7.45 0.43 -42.20
C PRO A 798 -6.34 1.19 -42.95
N LEU A 799 -5.57 1.98 -42.22
CA LEU A 799 -4.45 2.76 -42.76
C LEU A 799 -3.33 1.85 -43.29
N ALA A 800 -2.68 2.28 -44.37
CA ALA A 800 -1.46 1.63 -44.85
C ALA A 800 -0.34 1.76 -43.81
N SER A 801 0.57 0.78 -43.70
CA SER A 801 1.58 0.75 -42.63
C SER A 801 2.45 2.01 -42.55
N ALA A 802 2.80 2.62 -43.69
CA ALA A 802 3.58 3.86 -43.73
C ALA A 802 2.79 5.07 -43.21
N GLU A 803 1.49 5.12 -43.52
CA GLU A 803 0.57 6.16 -43.05
C GLU A 803 0.30 6.03 -41.56
N ALA A 804 0.00 4.82 -41.08
CA ALA A 804 -0.15 4.52 -39.65
C ALA A 804 1.08 4.94 -38.83
N ALA A 805 2.29 4.63 -39.30
CA ALA A 805 3.53 5.05 -38.66
C ALA A 805 3.74 6.58 -38.71
N SER A 806 3.27 7.24 -39.77
CA SER A 806 3.28 8.71 -39.86
C SER A 806 2.35 9.35 -38.84
N VAL A 807 1.12 8.85 -38.72
CA VAL A 807 0.14 9.32 -37.73
C VAL A 807 0.67 9.13 -36.32
N ALA A 808 1.20 7.95 -35.99
CA ALA A 808 1.76 7.66 -34.67
C ALA A 808 2.91 8.62 -34.30
N ARG A 809 3.84 8.88 -35.24
CA ARG A 809 4.94 9.84 -35.03
C ARG A 809 4.42 11.26 -34.80
N LYS A 810 3.46 11.71 -35.60
CA LYS A 810 2.87 13.05 -35.46
C LYS A 810 2.19 13.22 -34.09
N LEU A 811 1.44 12.22 -33.64
CA LEU A 811 0.85 12.21 -32.30
C LEU A 811 1.92 12.24 -31.20
N GLU A 812 2.99 11.45 -31.35
CA GLU A 812 4.08 11.43 -30.37
C GLU A 812 4.79 12.79 -30.28
N GLU A 813 5.02 13.45 -31.42
CA GLU A 813 5.58 14.81 -31.47
C GLU A 813 4.64 15.83 -30.81
N THR A 814 3.35 15.82 -31.12
CA THR A 814 2.36 16.72 -30.50
C THR A 814 2.28 16.56 -28.98
N LEU A 815 2.44 15.34 -28.47
CA LEU A 815 2.36 15.05 -27.04
C LEU A 815 3.66 15.32 -26.28
N ARG A 816 4.81 15.41 -26.97
CA ARG A 816 6.10 15.78 -26.36
C ARG A 816 6.23 17.29 -26.11
N GLY A 817 5.42 18.10 -26.80
CA GLY A 817 5.43 19.56 -26.66
C GLY A 817 6.36 20.23 -27.65
#